data_AF-A0A7R8WII3-F1
#
_entry.id   AF-A0A7R8WII3-F1
#
_cell.length_a   1.000
_cell.length_b   1.000
_cell.length_c   1.000
_cell.angle_alpha   90.00
_cell.angle_beta   90.00
_cell.angle_gamma   90.00
#
_symmetry.space_group_name_H-M   'P 1'
#
loop_
_entity.id
_entity.type
_entity.pdbx_description
1 polymer ?
#
loop_
_entity_poly.entity_id
_entity_poly.type
_entity_poly.pdbx_seq_one_letter_code
_entity_poly.pdbx_strand_id
1 'polypeptide(L)'
;MPLDLGASGSCHIGGNISTNAGGIRLIRYGNLHGNLLGVEAVLSNGDIFDGLSTIRKDNTGYDLGHLFVGSEGTLGIVTGVALQTASRPQATNVAFLAAETFDSCLAILRAAKTELGEVMSSCEFLDHESMRCVTENLSLTPPIGENPFYMLIETSGSNASHDQEKLDTFLENIMMKGDASDGTMADSPSTQQKLWGFRERMAEALLKDGYNYKYDISLPIESFYEAVEVMREKLTGMDDYVRCCGYGHIGDGNLHLNITSRGFTPILLNAIEPFVYDWTKSQKGSVSAEHGLGFKKKDFIYHSKSSMDFSKGFIAPDLPSKCRWTANSDPATTPHSIVDWKPRPKIFPSILETLGHTPLVRINHIHKDYGITCEVLVKCEYLNAGGSIKDRIAQRMVWDAEKDGVLKPGYTIIEPTSGNTGIGLALAAAVKGYRCIIVMPEKMSTEKVDVLRALGAEIVRTPTSAAFDAPESHISVAQRLMREIPNAVILDQYRNPGNPLAHYDCTAEEILDACGGKVDMVVVGAGTGGSVTGIGRKFKERCPDCIVVGVDPMGSILAEPEEMNETDVTFYEVEGVGYDFIPTVLDRSVVNRWIKTADKESLRMSRKLIRQEGLLVGGSSGANMVAAMDACKCLKAGQRCVVILPDGVRNYMTKFLSDAWMIERGFMEPDSTREKTWWETDSVGQLKLSAPLTIAPDMTCQEAVEIMRNKGFDQIPVMDEKKVVGILSLGGIVSKLSSTQIEKKTQVRDVMYSHFKKVTMDTPLTVLSSMLDRDHFVLVAQEQVHVSSQHKQGEKEEKIVGILTRIDLVNYITKGGSSQKSLNVYTAGSGVDGGPTPPRRGIWGGPRGEAEKSTFGAVDKE
;
A
#
# COMPACT_ATOMS: atom_id res chain seq x y z
N MET A 1 -25.35 31.90 -21.57
CA MET A 1 -24.83 30.62 -21.03
C MET A 1 -24.58 29.71 -22.21
N PRO A 2 -23.53 28.86 -22.22
CA PRO A 2 -23.51 27.75 -23.18
C PRO A 2 -24.87 27.05 -23.06
N LEU A 3 -25.47 26.76 -24.22
CA LEU A 3 -26.89 26.37 -24.30
C LEU A 3 -27.18 25.00 -23.66
N ASP A 4 -26.14 24.34 -23.16
CA ASP A 4 -26.25 23.13 -22.37
C ASP A 4 -25.10 23.05 -21.35
N LEU A 5 -25.45 22.74 -20.10
CA LEU A 5 -24.50 22.51 -19.00
C LEU A 5 -24.78 21.12 -18.45
N GLY A 6 -23.72 20.32 -18.25
CA GLY A 6 -23.84 19.04 -17.55
C GLY A 6 -24.46 19.24 -16.17
N ALA A 7 -25.41 18.38 -15.79
CA ALA A 7 -26.16 18.49 -14.53
C ALA A 7 -26.86 19.86 -14.31
N SER A 8 -27.40 20.45 -15.39
CA SER A 8 -28.18 21.69 -15.39
C SER A 8 -29.17 21.78 -14.22
N GLY A 9 -29.15 22.92 -13.51
CA GLY A 9 -29.98 23.16 -12.32
C GLY A 9 -29.31 22.87 -10.97
N SER A 10 -28.16 22.18 -10.95
CA SER A 10 -27.42 21.86 -9.72
C SER A 10 -25.93 22.23 -9.74
N CYS A 11 -25.38 22.54 -10.91
CA CYS A 11 -23.96 22.74 -11.13
C CYS A 11 -23.52 24.22 -11.03
N HIS A 12 -22.27 24.46 -10.64
CA HIS A 12 -21.60 25.76 -10.77
C HIS A 12 -20.75 25.83 -12.05
N ILE A 13 -20.60 27.02 -12.63
CA ILE A 13 -19.85 27.21 -13.90
C ILE A 13 -18.38 26.80 -13.73
N GLY A 14 -17.71 27.25 -12.66
CA GLY A 14 -16.33 26.85 -12.36
C GLY A 14 -16.17 25.34 -12.13
N GLY A 15 -17.20 24.68 -11.58
CA GLY A 15 -17.25 23.23 -11.43
C GLY A 15 -17.30 22.52 -12.78
N ASN A 16 -18.18 22.96 -13.69
CA ASN A 16 -18.25 22.38 -15.03
C ASN A 16 -16.95 22.57 -15.83
N ILE A 17 -16.30 23.73 -15.70
CA ILE A 17 -14.98 23.98 -16.32
C ILE A 17 -13.98 22.99 -15.74
N SER A 18 -13.93 22.88 -14.41
CA SER A 18 -13.00 21.99 -13.72
C SER A 18 -13.20 20.53 -14.11
N THR A 19 -14.42 20.06 -14.37
CA THR A 19 -14.68 18.68 -14.80
C THR A 19 -14.72 18.50 -16.32
N ASN A 20 -14.62 19.59 -17.10
CA ASN A 20 -14.94 19.63 -18.53
C ASN A 20 -16.29 18.96 -18.85
N ALA A 21 -17.29 19.13 -17.98
CA ALA A 21 -18.58 18.50 -18.14
C ALA A 21 -19.27 18.95 -19.44
N GLY A 22 -19.75 17.98 -20.20
CA GLY A 22 -20.58 18.18 -21.38
C GLY A 22 -22.06 18.14 -21.01
N GLY A 23 -22.92 18.60 -21.91
CA GLY A 23 -24.36 18.37 -21.83
C GLY A 23 -24.85 17.65 -23.08
N ILE A 24 -26.14 17.35 -23.12
CA ILE A 24 -26.85 16.59 -24.17
C ILE A 24 -26.63 17.16 -25.59
N ARG A 25 -26.38 18.47 -25.70
CA ARG A 25 -26.17 19.19 -26.97
C ARG A 25 -24.69 19.41 -27.33
N LEU A 26 -23.79 18.59 -26.81
CA LEU A 26 -22.34 18.68 -27.06
C LEU A 26 -22.02 18.62 -28.56
N ILE A 27 -22.74 17.82 -29.35
CA ILE A 27 -22.51 17.68 -30.80
C ILE A 27 -22.63 19.03 -31.53
N ARG A 28 -23.51 19.92 -31.05
CA ARG A 28 -23.77 21.22 -31.68
C ARG A 28 -22.89 22.33 -31.15
N TYR A 29 -22.69 22.37 -29.84
CA TYR A 29 -22.02 23.49 -29.18
C TYR A 29 -20.60 23.18 -28.72
N GLY A 30 -20.15 21.94 -28.84
CA GLY A 30 -18.89 21.47 -28.30
C GLY A 30 -18.91 21.35 -26.77
N ASN A 31 -17.80 20.86 -26.22
CA ASN A 31 -17.57 20.88 -24.77
C ASN A 31 -17.17 22.29 -24.29
N LEU A 32 -17.04 22.46 -22.97
CA LEU A 32 -16.63 23.75 -22.40
C LEU A 32 -15.21 24.17 -22.83
N HIS A 33 -14.33 23.21 -23.10
CA HIS A 33 -13.00 23.49 -23.64
C HIS A 33 -13.07 24.32 -24.94
N GLY A 34 -14.03 24.07 -25.82
CA GLY A 34 -14.19 24.83 -27.07
C GLY A 34 -14.84 26.21 -26.89
N ASN A 35 -15.46 26.47 -25.73
CA ASN A 35 -16.23 27.67 -25.46
C ASN A 35 -15.55 28.59 -24.43
N LEU A 36 -14.46 28.17 -23.79
CA LEU A 36 -13.71 29.00 -22.84
C LEU A 36 -12.88 30.04 -23.59
N LEU A 37 -13.02 31.32 -23.22
CA LEU A 37 -12.22 32.42 -23.76
C LEU A 37 -11.17 32.92 -22.77
N GLY A 38 -11.41 32.74 -21.48
CA GLY A 38 -10.48 33.13 -20.43
C GLY A 38 -10.99 32.74 -19.04
N VAL A 39 -10.06 32.62 -18.09
CA VAL A 39 -10.35 32.19 -16.72
C VAL A 39 -9.55 33.03 -15.73
N GLU A 40 -10.18 33.38 -14.61
CA GLU A 40 -9.50 33.85 -13.40
C GLU A 40 -9.59 32.74 -12.35
N ALA A 41 -8.46 32.43 -11.71
CA ALA A 41 -8.41 31.40 -10.68
C ALA A 41 -7.45 31.76 -9.54
N VAL A 42 -7.83 31.35 -8.33
CA VAL A 42 -6.96 31.42 -7.14
C VAL A 42 -6.20 30.10 -7.02
N LEU A 43 -4.87 30.17 -7.09
CA LEU A 43 -3.96 29.03 -7.02
C LEU A 43 -3.79 28.53 -5.58
N SER A 44 -3.21 27.35 -5.41
CA SER A 44 -3.03 26.71 -4.09
C SER A 44 -2.13 27.49 -3.12
N ASN A 45 -1.26 28.35 -3.64
CA ASN A 45 -0.40 29.24 -2.85
C ASN A 45 -1.08 30.59 -2.53
N GLY A 46 -2.33 30.80 -2.99
CA GLY A 46 -3.09 32.03 -2.79
C GLY A 46 -2.89 33.10 -3.88
N ASP A 47 -2.00 32.87 -4.86
CA ASP A 47 -1.83 33.79 -5.98
C ASP A 47 -3.05 33.77 -6.90
N ILE A 48 -3.32 34.91 -7.56
CA ILE A 48 -4.39 35.03 -8.54
C ILE A 48 -3.78 34.90 -9.94
N PHE A 49 -4.20 33.87 -10.66
CA PHE A 49 -4.02 33.79 -12.10
C PHE A 49 -5.16 34.57 -12.78
N ASP A 50 -4.83 35.70 -13.40
CA ASP A 50 -5.77 36.47 -14.22
C ASP A 50 -5.46 36.24 -15.71
N GLY A 51 -6.21 35.33 -16.31
CA GLY A 51 -6.25 35.08 -17.74
C GLY A 51 -7.60 35.44 -18.35
N LEU A 52 -8.35 36.38 -17.77
CA LEU A 52 -9.65 36.77 -18.31
C LEU A 52 -9.48 37.54 -19.62
N SER A 53 -10.07 37.00 -20.68
CA SER A 53 -10.11 37.63 -21.98
C SER A 53 -11.43 37.32 -22.67
N THR A 54 -11.98 38.31 -23.36
CA THR A 54 -13.14 38.11 -24.26
C THR A 54 -12.70 38.04 -25.72
N ILE A 55 -11.39 38.04 -25.99
CA ILE A 55 -10.83 37.99 -27.34
C ILE A 55 -10.85 36.54 -27.81
N ARG A 56 -11.46 36.28 -28.97
CA ARG A 56 -11.59 34.93 -29.53
C ARG A 56 -10.30 34.39 -30.16
N LYS A 57 -9.39 35.26 -30.58
CA LYS A 57 -8.12 34.89 -31.21
C LYS A 57 -6.99 35.58 -30.47
N ASP A 58 -6.41 34.88 -29.50
CA ASP A 58 -5.19 35.27 -28.84
C ASP A 58 -4.20 34.11 -28.90
N ASN A 59 -3.18 34.27 -29.75
CA ASN A 59 -2.12 33.27 -29.94
C ASN A 59 -0.81 33.73 -29.29
N THR A 60 -0.90 34.67 -28.34
CA THR A 60 0.26 35.27 -27.69
C THR A 60 0.73 34.37 -26.54
N GLY A 61 1.56 33.39 -26.87
CA GLY A 61 2.11 32.46 -25.87
C GLY A 61 1.21 31.23 -25.65
N TYR A 62 1.34 30.62 -24.48
CA TYR A 62 0.56 29.42 -24.12
C TYR A 62 -0.82 29.80 -23.61
N ASP A 63 -1.84 29.08 -24.06
CA ASP A 63 -3.18 29.17 -23.50
C ASP A 63 -3.25 28.38 -22.18
N LEU A 64 -2.84 29.04 -21.11
CA LEU A 64 -2.83 28.46 -19.77
C LEU A 64 -4.26 28.31 -19.20
N GLY A 65 -5.23 29.07 -19.71
CA GLY A 65 -6.61 28.98 -19.26
C GLY A 65 -7.22 27.60 -19.55
N HIS A 66 -6.88 27.01 -20.70
CA HIS A 66 -7.29 25.66 -21.05
C HIS A 66 -6.77 24.56 -20.12
N LEU A 67 -5.66 24.78 -19.40
CA LEU A 67 -5.16 23.81 -18.42
C LEU A 67 -6.13 23.63 -17.24
N PHE A 68 -6.95 24.65 -16.93
CA PHE A 68 -7.96 24.55 -15.88
C PHE A 68 -9.16 23.70 -16.29
N VAL A 69 -9.37 23.49 -17.59
CA VAL A 69 -10.49 22.69 -18.11
C VAL A 69 -10.19 21.20 -17.91
N GLY A 70 -11.03 20.50 -17.15
CA GLY A 70 -10.79 19.09 -16.79
C GLY A 70 -9.73 18.89 -15.70
N SER A 71 -9.29 19.96 -15.02
CA SER A 71 -8.33 19.90 -13.91
C SER A 71 -8.90 19.38 -12.60
N GLU A 72 -10.21 19.15 -12.52
CA GLU A 72 -10.97 18.83 -11.30
C GLU A 72 -10.73 19.82 -10.13
N GLY A 73 -10.28 21.04 -10.45
CA GLY A 73 -9.97 22.09 -9.48
C GLY A 73 -8.59 21.95 -8.84
N THR A 74 -7.74 21.01 -9.28
CA THR A 74 -6.42 20.78 -8.68
C THR A 74 -5.42 21.90 -8.97
N LEU A 75 -5.64 22.68 -10.02
CA LEU A 75 -4.78 23.81 -10.39
C LEU A 75 -5.16 25.11 -9.67
N GLY A 76 -6.39 25.21 -9.17
CA GLY A 76 -6.90 26.39 -8.49
C GLY A 76 -8.42 26.49 -8.51
N ILE A 77 -8.95 27.42 -7.72
CA ILE A 77 -10.38 27.70 -7.64
C ILE A 77 -10.72 28.77 -8.67
N VAL A 78 -11.55 28.42 -9.67
CA VAL A 78 -12.03 29.38 -10.67
C VAL A 78 -12.96 30.40 -10.03
N THR A 79 -12.58 31.68 -10.10
CA THR A 79 -13.33 32.82 -9.55
C THR A 79 -13.97 33.70 -10.62
N GLY A 80 -13.46 33.65 -11.85
CA GLY A 80 -14.00 34.39 -12.99
C GLY A 80 -13.88 33.59 -14.28
N VAL A 81 -14.80 33.83 -15.22
CA VAL A 81 -14.79 33.18 -16.53
C VAL A 81 -15.32 34.08 -17.64
N ALA A 82 -14.69 34.04 -18.80
CA ALA A 82 -15.22 34.52 -20.06
C ALA A 82 -15.56 33.33 -20.97
N LEU A 83 -16.82 33.26 -21.43
CA LEU A 83 -17.32 32.16 -22.27
C LEU A 83 -17.88 32.68 -23.59
N GLN A 84 -17.61 31.96 -24.67
CA GLN A 84 -18.31 32.11 -25.92
C GLN A 84 -19.72 31.51 -25.77
N THR A 85 -20.75 32.29 -26.12
CA THR A 85 -22.16 31.85 -26.05
C THR A 85 -22.78 31.83 -27.45
N ALA A 86 -23.47 30.74 -27.78
CA ALA A 86 -24.24 30.64 -29.01
C ALA A 86 -25.55 31.44 -28.93
N SER A 87 -26.02 31.92 -30.09
CA SER A 87 -27.35 32.55 -30.20
C SER A 87 -28.44 31.55 -29.86
N ARG A 88 -29.48 32.01 -29.14
CA ARG A 88 -30.63 31.19 -28.80
C ARG A 88 -31.34 30.72 -30.09
N PRO A 89 -31.61 29.41 -30.27
CA PRO A 89 -32.35 28.92 -31.42
C PRO A 89 -33.78 29.49 -31.42
N GLN A 90 -34.33 29.69 -32.62
CA GLN A 90 -35.70 30.15 -32.82
C GLN A 90 -36.66 28.99 -33.12
N ALA A 91 -36.12 27.85 -33.53
CA ALA A 91 -36.87 26.63 -33.82
C ALA A 91 -36.17 25.42 -33.21
N THR A 92 -36.98 24.49 -32.70
CA THR A 92 -36.54 23.19 -32.19
C THR A 92 -37.51 22.13 -32.66
N ASN A 93 -37.01 21.04 -33.24
CA ASN A 93 -37.81 19.89 -33.67
C ASN A 93 -37.25 18.62 -33.04
N VAL A 94 -38.14 17.66 -32.72
CA VAL A 94 -37.76 16.39 -32.07
C VAL A 94 -38.42 15.23 -32.81
N ALA A 95 -37.61 14.26 -33.22
CA ALA A 95 -38.06 12.99 -33.75
C ALA A 95 -37.63 11.84 -32.83
N PHE A 96 -38.46 10.80 -32.76
CA PHE A 96 -38.22 9.59 -31.99
C PHE A 96 -38.40 8.38 -32.91
N LEU A 97 -37.36 7.56 -33.03
CA LEU A 97 -37.22 6.53 -34.07
C LEU A 97 -37.00 5.16 -33.43
N ALA A 98 -37.45 4.11 -34.11
CA ALA A 98 -37.16 2.72 -33.80
C ALA A 98 -36.17 2.13 -34.81
N ALA A 99 -35.31 1.25 -34.32
CA ALA A 99 -34.35 0.51 -35.12
C ALA A 99 -34.30 -0.97 -34.68
N GLU A 100 -34.18 -1.88 -35.64
CA GLU A 100 -34.16 -3.33 -35.38
C GLU A 100 -32.79 -3.82 -34.91
N THR A 101 -31.71 -3.15 -35.31
CA THR A 101 -30.33 -3.53 -34.99
C THR A 101 -29.51 -2.33 -34.56
N PHE A 102 -28.40 -2.56 -33.84
CA PHE A 102 -27.47 -1.49 -33.50
C PHE A 102 -26.79 -0.89 -34.74
N ASP A 103 -26.51 -1.71 -35.77
CA ASP A 103 -26.00 -1.24 -37.06
C ASP A 103 -26.96 -0.27 -37.75
N SER A 104 -28.27 -0.49 -37.63
CA SER A 104 -29.30 0.45 -38.08
C SER A 104 -29.20 1.79 -37.33
N CYS A 105 -28.97 1.77 -36.01
CA CYS A 105 -28.71 3.01 -35.25
C CYS A 105 -27.47 3.76 -35.75
N LEU A 106 -26.40 3.03 -36.10
CA LEU A 106 -25.19 3.62 -36.68
C LEU A 106 -25.46 4.21 -38.08
N ALA A 107 -26.30 3.57 -38.89
CA ALA A 107 -26.71 4.08 -40.20
C ALA A 107 -27.52 5.38 -40.05
N ILE A 108 -28.50 5.41 -39.15
CA ILE A 108 -29.28 6.62 -38.81
C ILE A 108 -28.35 7.74 -38.35
N LEU A 109 -27.39 7.47 -37.45
CA LEU A 109 -26.42 8.46 -36.98
C LEU A 109 -25.57 9.03 -38.12
N ARG A 110 -25.08 8.18 -39.04
CA ARG A 110 -24.29 8.62 -40.21
C ARG A 110 -25.12 9.50 -41.15
N ALA A 111 -26.38 9.13 -41.40
CA ALA A 111 -27.30 9.93 -42.19
C ALA A 111 -27.59 11.27 -41.49
N ALA A 112 -27.87 11.28 -40.19
CA ALA A 112 -28.13 12.50 -39.43
C ALA A 112 -26.92 13.46 -39.44
N LYS A 113 -25.69 12.94 -39.29
CA LYS A 113 -24.47 13.74 -39.41
C LYS A 113 -24.28 14.35 -40.80
N THR A 114 -24.76 13.68 -41.84
CA THR A 114 -24.61 14.12 -43.24
C THR A 114 -25.70 15.12 -43.65
N GLU A 115 -26.95 14.84 -43.28
CA GLU A 115 -28.14 15.54 -43.77
C GLU A 115 -28.62 16.64 -42.82
N LEU A 116 -28.33 16.52 -41.52
CA LEU A 116 -28.77 17.46 -40.48
C LEU A 116 -27.61 18.18 -39.79
N GLY A 117 -26.36 18.00 -40.22
CA GLY A 117 -25.17 18.44 -39.48
C GLY A 117 -25.16 19.92 -39.07
N GLU A 118 -25.79 20.80 -39.86
CA GLU A 118 -25.88 22.23 -39.57
C GLU A 118 -27.02 22.64 -38.63
N VAL A 119 -27.95 21.75 -38.28
CA VAL A 119 -29.07 22.01 -37.36
C VAL A 119 -29.19 20.99 -36.23
N MET A 120 -28.59 19.81 -36.33
CA MET A 120 -28.65 18.76 -35.31
C MET A 120 -28.08 19.27 -33.99
N SER A 121 -28.91 19.25 -32.95
CA SER A 121 -28.54 19.64 -31.59
C SER A 121 -28.25 18.45 -30.69
N SER A 122 -28.96 17.33 -30.85
CA SER A 122 -28.73 16.11 -30.07
C SER A 122 -29.08 14.87 -30.88
N CYS A 123 -28.40 13.76 -30.57
CA CYS A 123 -28.66 12.44 -31.13
C CYS A 123 -28.43 11.41 -30.02
N GLU A 124 -29.53 10.89 -29.48
CA GLU A 124 -29.58 10.03 -28.32
C GLU A 124 -29.92 8.60 -28.71
N PHE A 125 -29.46 7.66 -27.89
CA PHE A 125 -29.71 6.24 -28.01
C PHE A 125 -30.34 5.68 -26.73
N LEU A 126 -31.30 4.78 -26.90
CA LEU A 126 -31.88 3.98 -25.82
C LEU A 126 -32.06 2.54 -26.30
N ASP A 127 -31.67 1.58 -25.47
CA ASP A 127 -31.97 0.18 -25.73
C ASP A 127 -33.37 -0.23 -25.22
N HIS A 128 -33.80 -1.42 -25.63
CA HIS A 128 -35.08 -2.00 -25.24
C HIS A 128 -35.27 -2.06 -23.71
N GLU A 129 -34.27 -2.51 -22.96
CA GLU A 129 -34.38 -2.62 -21.49
C GLU A 129 -34.53 -1.24 -20.82
N SER A 130 -33.88 -0.21 -21.36
CA SER A 130 -34.07 1.17 -20.90
C SER A 130 -35.51 1.61 -21.11
N MET A 131 -36.05 1.42 -22.32
CA MET A 131 -37.46 1.76 -22.63
C MET A 131 -38.46 0.94 -21.82
N ARG A 132 -38.17 -0.34 -21.56
CA ARG A 132 -39.01 -1.17 -20.69
C ARG A 132 -39.01 -0.66 -19.25
N CYS A 133 -37.84 -0.28 -18.72
CA CYS A 133 -37.71 0.32 -17.38
C CYS A 133 -38.53 1.62 -17.26
N VAL A 134 -38.32 2.52 -18.23
CA VAL A 134 -39.29 3.53 -18.71
C VAL A 134 -40.74 3.37 -18.27
N THR A 135 -41.33 2.43 -19.00
CA THR A 135 -42.75 2.23 -19.17
C THR A 135 -43.32 1.44 -18.00
N GLU A 136 -42.59 0.43 -17.50
CA GLU A 136 -42.96 -0.35 -16.30
C GLU A 136 -42.95 0.53 -15.04
N ASN A 137 -41.84 1.22 -14.77
CA ASN A 137 -41.61 1.86 -13.47
C ASN A 137 -42.28 3.23 -13.36
N LEU A 138 -42.48 3.95 -14.47
CA LEU A 138 -43.11 5.27 -14.49
C LEU A 138 -44.50 5.28 -15.13
N SER A 139 -44.98 4.14 -15.63
CA SER A 139 -46.29 4.01 -16.29
C SER A 139 -46.49 4.97 -17.46
N LEU A 140 -45.42 5.25 -18.21
CA LEU A 140 -45.46 6.07 -19.42
C LEU A 140 -45.86 5.22 -20.64
N THR A 141 -46.70 5.77 -21.51
CA THR A 141 -47.13 5.10 -22.75
C THR A 141 -46.10 5.31 -23.86
N PRO A 142 -45.49 4.25 -24.41
CA PRO A 142 -44.50 4.38 -25.50
C PRO A 142 -45.03 5.20 -26.67
N PRO A 143 -44.19 6.07 -27.29
CA PRO A 143 -44.60 6.87 -28.43
C PRO A 143 -44.73 6.07 -29.74
N ILE A 144 -44.02 4.93 -29.83
CA ILE A 144 -43.98 4.00 -30.96
C ILE A 144 -43.91 2.55 -30.45
N GLY A 145 -44.00 1.58 -31.36
CA GLY A 145 -44.01 0.14 -31.02
C GLY A 145 -42.76 -0.39 -30.29
N GLU A 146 -42.88 -1.59 -29.75
CA GLU A 146 -41.79 -2.29 -29.08
C GLU A 146 -40.70 -2.68 -30.10
N ASN A 147 -39.46 -2.25 -29.85
CA ASN A 147 -38.31 -2.47 -30.72
C ASN A 147 -37.04 -2.70 -29.87
N PRO A 148 -36.00 -3.35 -30.44
CA PRO A 148 -34.73 -3.55 -29.77
C PRO A 148 -33.99 -2.25 -29.43
N PHE A 149 -34.10 -1.24 -30.29
CA PHE A 149 -33.39 0.03 -30.16
C PHE A 149 -34.26 1.23 -30.51
N TYR A 150 -33.94 2.35 -29.89
CA TYR A 150 -34.61 3.63 -30.08
C TYR A 150 -33.61 4.77 -30.19
N MET A 151 -33.96 5.77 -30.99
CA MET A 151 -33.16 6.98 -31.14
C MET A 151 -34.02 8.24 -30.98
N LEU A 152 -33.49 9.25 -30.31
CA LEU A 152 -34.09 10.58 -30.25
C LEU A 152 -33.17 11.57 -30.95
N ILE A 153 -33.69 12.30 -31.93
CA ILE A 153 -32.96 13.31 -32.69
C ILE A 153 -33.62 14.66 -32.44
N GLU A 154 -32.82 15.63 -32.02
CA GLU A 154 -33.23 17.03 -31.89
C GLU A 154 -32.51 17.87 -32.95
N THR A 155 -33.25 18.73 -33.65
CA THR A 155 -32.68 19.82 -34.46
C THR A 155 -33.03 21.15 -33.84
N SER A 156 -32.07 22.08 -33.85
CA SER A 156 -32.20 23.44 -33.34
C SER A 156 -31.56 24.44 -34.30
N GLY A 157 -32.35 25.39 -34.78
CA GLY A 157 -31.88 26.38 -35.76
C GLY A 157 -32.62 27.71 -35.69
N SER A 158 -32.39 28.54 -36.70
CA SER A 158 -32.93 29.90 -36.78
C SER A 158 -34.17 30.00 -37.66
N ASN A 159 -34.58 28.94 -38.35
CA ASN A 159 -35.70 28.97 -39.30
C ASN A 159 -36.52 27.68 -39.22
N ALA A 160 -37.68 27.77 -38.56
CA ALA A 160 -38.55 26.62 -38.33
C ALA A 160 -38.93 25.86 -39.61
N SER A 161 -39.27 26.55 -40.70
CA SER A 161 -39.70 25.89 -41.94
C SER A 161 -38.56 25.11 -42.60
N HIS A 162 -37.37 25.71 -42.67
CA HIS A 162 -36.19 25.05 -43.24
C HIS A 162 -35.74 23.86 -42.37
N ASP A 163 -35.71 24.05 -41.06
CA ASP A 163 -35.23 23.02 -40.12
C ASP A 163 -36.20 21.83 -40.06
N GLN A 164 -37.50 22.09 -40.26
CA GLN A 164 -38.53 21.06 -40.40
C GLN A 164 -38.42 20.32 -41.73
N GLU A 165 -38.32 21.03 -42.86
CA GLU A 165 -38.18 20.42 -44.19
C GLU A 165 -36.97 19.47 -44.27
N LYS A 166 -35.85 19.86 -43.65
CA LYS A 166 -34.66 19.00 -43.55
C LYS A 166 -34.88 17.76 -42.71
N LEU A 167 -35.54 17.91 -41.55
CA LEU A 167 -35.86 16.77 -40.71
C LEU A 167 -36.79 15.81 -41.45
N ASP A 168 -37.83 16.32 -42.13
CA ASP A 168 -38.76 15.51 -42.92
C ASP A 168 -38.05 14.74 -44.03
N THR A 169 -37.18 15.42 -44.80
CA THR A 169 -36.38 14.78 -45.87
C THR A 169 -35.48 13.68 -45.32
N PHE A 170 -34.81 13.94 -44.19
CA PHE A 170 -33.98 12.95 -43.52
C PHE A 170 -34.79 11.73 -43.06
N LEU A 171 -35.96 11.96 -42.45
CA LEU A 171 -36.86 10.89 -42.00
C LEU A 171 -37.36 10.05 -43.17
N GLU A 172 -37.76 10.66 -44.29
CA GLU A 172 -38.15 9.96 -45.51
C GLU A 172 -37.01 9.05 -46.02
N ASN A 173 -35.78 9.58 -46.04
CA ASN A 173 -34.61 8.84 -46.52
C ASN A 173 -34.28 7.60 -45.67
N ILE A 174 -34.24 7.73 -44.34
CA ILE A 174 -33.92 6.60 -43.46
C ILE A 174 -35.03 5.56 -43.43
N MET A 175 -36.29 5.98 -43.56
CA MET A 175 -37.44 5.08 -43.66
C MET A 175 -37.43 4.31 -44.98
N MET A 176 -37.16 4.99 -46.10
CA MET A 176 -37.06 4.35 -47.43
C MET A 176 -35.93 3.33 -47.52
N LYS A 177 -34.80 3.57 -46.86
CA LYS A 177 -33.66 2.64 -46.80
C LYS A 177 -33.92 1.45 -45.87
N GLY A 178 -34.93 1.54 -45.00
CA GLY A 178 -35.19 0.57 -43.94
C GLY A 178 -34.21 0.67 -42.77
N ASP A 179 -33.52 1.81 -42.62
CA ASP A 179 -32.63 2.06 -41.48
C ASP A 179 -33.46 2.30 -40.20
N ALA A 180 -34.63 2.94 -40.32
CA ALA A 180 -35.62 3.06 -39.24
C ALA A 180 -36.86 2.21 -39.55
N SER A 181 -37.36 1.47 -38.56
CA SER A 181 -38.53 0.59 -38.71
C SER A 181 -39.85 1.29 -38.42
N ASP A 182 -39.83 2.28 -37.51
CA ASP A 182 -40.96 3.10 -37.10
C ASP A 182 -40.45 4.44 -36.55
N GLY A 183 -41.32 5.44 -36.45
CA GLY A 183 -40.92 6.77 -35.98
C GLY A 183 -42.09 7.73 -35.79
N THR A 184 -41.91 8.66 -34.87
CA THR A 184 -42.84 9.76 -34.64
C THR A 184 -42.10 11.08 -34.47
N MET A 185 -42.80 12.17 -34.71
CA MET A 185 -42.25 13.52 -34.61
C MET A 185 -43.17 14.39 -33.78
N ALA A 186 -42.58 15.29 -32.99
CA ALA A 186 -43.34 16.20 -32.17
C ALA A 186 -43.95 17.35 -33.00
N ASP A 187 -45.24 17.55 -32.84
CA ASP A 187 -46.05 18.61 -33.46
C ASP A 187 -46.24 19.86 -32.58
N SER A 188 -45.86 19.77 -31.30
CA SER A 188 -46.02 20.84 -30.31
C SER A 188 -44.93 20.78 -29.24
N PRO A 189 -44.65 21.88 -28.53
CA PRO A 189 -43.72 21.88 -27.40
C PRO A 189 -44.07 20.86 -26.29
N SER A 190 -45.36 20.59 -26.09
CA SER A 190 -45.82 19.59 -25.12
C SER A 190 -45.47 18.17 -25.56
N THR A 191 -45.54 17.88 -26.85
CA THR A 191 -45.14 16.59 -27.43
C THR A 191 -43.62 16.44 -27.39
N GLN A 192 -42.86 17.52 -27.63
CA GLN A 192 -41.39 17.52 -27.50
C GLN A 192 -40.95 17.15 -26.08
N GLN A 193 -41.56 17.78 -25.06
CA GLN A 193 -41.27 17.45 -23.65
C GLN A 193 -41.61 16.00 -23.30
N LYS A 194 -42.70 15.45 -23.87
CA LYS A 194 -43.06 14.04 -23.65
C LYS A 194 -42.03 13.08 -24.24
N LEU A 195 -41.56 13.34 -25.47
CA LEU A 195 -40.53 12.51 -26.11
C LEU A 195 -39.21 12.58 -25.34
N TRP A 196 -38.75 13.78 -24.97
CA TRP A 196 -37.58 13.97 -24.11
C TRP A 196 -37.73 13.30 -22.74
N GLY A 197 -38.94 13.28 -22.19
CA GLY A 197 -39.26 12.65 -20.92
C GLY A 197 -38.89 11.16 -20.86
N PHE A 198 -38.88 10.44 -21.99
CA PHE A 198 -38.37 9.06 -22.03
C PHE A 198 -36.87 9.00 -21.76
N ARG A 199 -36.08 9.91 -22.33
CA ARG A 199 -34.63 9.94 -22.16
C ARG A 199 -34.19 10.52 -20.81
N GLU A 200 -34.81 11.61 -20.36
CA GLU A 200 -34.40 12.34 -19.15
C GLU A 200 -34.81 11.63 -17.85
N ARG A 201 -35.91 10.87 -17.87
CA ARG A 201 -36.44 10.22 -16.66
C ARG A 201 -35.93 8.78 -16.47
N MET A 202 -34.99 8.32 -17.28
CA MET A 202 -34.35 7.00 -17.14
C MET A 202 -33.72 6.79 -15.77
N ALA A 203 -32.95 7.79 -15.30
CA ALA A 203 -32.28 7.71 -14.01
C ALA A 203 -33.27 7.62 -12.84
N GLU A 204 -34.47 8.22 -12.97
CA GLU A 204 -35.57 8.11 -11.99
C GLU A 204 -36.18 6.71 -12.01
N ALA A 205 -36.47 6.17 -13.20
CA ALA A 205 -37.08 4.85 -13.35
C ALA A 205 -36.19 3.72 -12.84
N LEU A 206 -34.88 3.78 -13.10
CA LEU A 206 -33.93 2.76 -12.66
C LEU A 206 -33.79 2.70 -11.14
N LEU A 207 -34.02 3.81 -10.43
CA LEU A 207 -34.01 3.82 -8.96
C LEU A 207 -35.21 3.09 -8.35
N LYS A 208 -36.28 2.84 -9.13
CA LYS A 208 -37.44 2.09 -8.65
C LYS A 208 -37.22 0.57 -8.64
N ASP A 209 -36.20 0.07 -9.33
CA ASP A 209 -35.82 -1.34 -9.28
C ASP A 209 -35.10 -1.72 -7.97
N GLY A 210 -34.63 -0.73 -7.19
CA GLY A 210 -33.87 -0.92 -5.96
C GLY A 210 -32.58 -0.10 -5.97
N TYR A 211 -31.42 -0.77 -6.05
CA TYR A 211 -30.11 -0.14 -6.13
C TYR A 211 -29.60 -0.11 -7.58
N ASN A 212 -29.04 1.01 -8.02
CA ASN A 212 -28.51 1.21 -9.37
C ASN A 212 -26.99 1.48 -9.34
N TYR A 213 -26.22 0.59 -9.94
CA TYR A 213 -24.81 0.76 -10.26
C TYR A 213 -24.68 1.53 -11.57
N LYS A 214 -24.25 2.80 -11.47
CA LYS A 214 -24.22 3.75 -12.59
C LYS A 214 -22.79 3.97 -13.08
N TYR A 215 -22.56 3.73 -14.36
CA TYR A 215 -21.28 3.97 -15.02
C TYR A 215 -21.47 4.95 -16.17
N ASP A 216 -20.58 5.94 -16.20
CA ASP A 216 -20.56 7.01 -17.19
C ASP A 216 -19.23 6.90 -17.94
N ILE A 217 -19.29 6.37 -19.17
CA ILE A 217 -18.12 5.99 -19.96
C ILE A 217 -18.23 6.56 -21.38
N SER A 218 -17.09 6.74 -22.04
CA SER A 218 -17.01 7.07 -23.47
C SER A 218 -16.32 5.95 -24.23
N LEU A 219 -16.90 5.51 -25.34
CA LEU A 219 -16.41 4.39 -26.14
C LEU A 219 -16.31 4.78 -27.62
N PRO A 220 -15.43 4.13 -28.39
CA PRO A 220 -15.54 4.13 -29.85
C PRO A 220 -16.95 3.68 -30.26
N ILE A 221 -17.47 4.28 -31.33
CA ILE A 221 -18.87 4.09 -31.69
C ILE A 221 -19.20 2.65 -32.08
N GLU A 222 -18.22 1.93 -32.59
CA GLU A 222 -18.30 0.52 -32.98
C GLU A 222 -18.51 -0.41 -31.78
N SER A 223 -17.98 -0.05 -30.61
CA SER A 223 -18.08 -0.84 -29.37
C SER A 223 -19.09 -0.27 -28.39
N PHE A 224 -19.86 0.75 -28.79
CA PHE A 224 -20.74 1.50 -27.89
C PHE A 224 -21.79 0.62 -27.22
N TYR A 225 -22.52 -0.21 -27.97
CA TYR A 225 -23.54 -1.09 -27.38
C TYR A 225 -23.00 -2.44 -26.89
N GLU A 226 -21.87 -2.90 -27.44
CA GLU A 226 -21.21 -4.15 -27.04
C GLU A 226 -20.94 -4.20 -25.53
N ALA A 227 -20.65 -3.03 -24.92
CA ALA A 227 -20.48 -2.89 -23.47
C ALA A 227 -21.68 -3.42 -22.66
N VAL A 228 -22.90 -3.19 -23.15
CA VAL A 228 -24.15 -3.63 -22.51
C VAL A 228 -24.31 -5.14 -22.68
N GLU A 229 -24.01 -5.67 -23.87
CA GLU A 229 -24.15 -7.09 -24.20
C GLU A 229 -23.21 -7.96 -23.37
N VAL A 230 -21.92 -7.60 -23.32
CA VAL A 230 -20.93 -8.35 -22.56
C VAL A 230 -21.21 -8.25 -21.05
N MET A 231 -21.69 -7.10 -20.57
CA MET A 231 -22.11 -6.97 -19.18
C MET A 231 -23.33 -7.85 -18.85
N ARG A 232 -24.33 -7.92 -19.73
CA ARG A 232 -25.49 -8.82 -19.55
C ARG A 232 -25.06 -10.27 -19.48
N GLU A 233 -24.18 -10.70 -20.38
CA GLU A 233 -23.64 -12.07 -20.37
C GLU A 233 -22.95 -12.37 -19.04
N LYS A 234 -22.11 -11.44 -18.56
CA LYS A 234 -21.38 -11.59 -17.30
C LYS A 234 -22.29 -11.70 -16.07
N LEU A 235 -23.40 -10.96 -16.05
CA LEU A 235 -24.34 -10.94 -14.93
C LEU A 235 -25.41 -12.03 -15.01
N THR A 236 -25.46 -12.78 -16.10
CA THR A 236 -26.43 -13.85 -16.30
C THR A 236 -26.27 -14.92 -15.22
N GLY A 237 -27.33 -15.17 -14.46
CA GLY A 237 -27.35 -16.16 -13.38
C GLY A 237 -26.85 -15.67 -12.02
N MET A 238 -26.54 -14.38 -11.87
CA MET A 238 -26.23 -13.80 -10.56
C MET A 238 -27.53 -13.48 -9.79
N ASP A 239 -27.54 -13.79 -8.50
CA ASP A 239 -28.66 -13.47 -7.60
C ASP A 239 -28.82 -11.95 -7.42
N ASP A 240 -30.06 -11.51 -7.18
CA ASP A 240 -30.46 -10.11 -6.96
C ASP A 240 -30.27 -9.11 -8.12
N TYR A 241 -29.63 -9.51 -9.22
CA TYR A 241 -29.59 -8.78 -10.49
C TYR A 241 -31.00 -8.63 -11.10
N VAL A 242 -31.37 -7.41 -11.51
CA VAL A 242 -32.68 -7.11 -12.11
C VAL A 242 -32.54 -6.87 -13.61
N ARG A 243 -31.78 -5.86 -14.03
CA ARG A 243 -31.50 -5.58 -15.44
C ARG A 243 -30.20 -4.82 -15.64
N CYS A 244 -29.64 -4.94 -16.84
CA CYS A 244 -28.52 -4.17 -17.35
C CYS A 244 -28.97 -3.47 -18.63
N CYS A 245 -28.84 -2.15 -18.69
CA CYS A 245 -29.32 -1.35 -19.81
C CYS A 245 -28.33 -0.24 -20.17
N GLY A 246 -28.34 0.15 -21.44
CA GLY A 246 -27.53 1.24 -21.97
C GLY A 246 -28.39 2.30 -22.64
N TYR A 247 -28.17 3.55 -22.26
CA TYR A 247 -28.68 4.72 -22.95
C TYR A 247 -27.60 5.81 -22.94
N GLY A 248 -27.62 6.75 -23.89
CA GLY A 248 -26.59 7.79 -23.93
C GLY A 248 -26.55 8.61 -25.20
N HIS A 249 -25.53 9.46 -25.27
CA HIS A 249 -25.27 10.39 -26.36
C HIS A 249 -24.48 9.68 -27.48
N ILE A 250 -25.17 8.86 -28.28
CA ILE A 250 -24.51 8.09 -29.36
C ILE A 250 -23.77 9.00 -30.35
N GLY A 251 -24.19 10.26 -30.51
CA GLY A 251 -23.50 11.17 -31.42
C GLY A 251 -22.11 11.62 -30.99
N ASP A 252 -21.77 11.54 -29.69
CA ASP A 252 -20.44 11.83 -29.15
C ASP A 252 -19.73 10.63 -28.47
N GLY A 253 -20.41 9.48 -28.40
CA GLY A 253 -19.85 8.23 -27.87
C GLY A 253 -19.95 8.06 -26.36
N ASN A 254 -20.71 8.91 -25.65
CA ASN A 254 -20.99 8.72 -24.23
C ASN A 254 -22.13 7.71 -23.97
N LEU A 255 -21.81 6.63 -23.26
CA LEU A 255 -22.75 5.62 -22.78
C LEU A 255 -22.94 5.74 -21.25
N HIS A 256 -24.20 5.81 -20.82
CA HIS A 256 -24.59 5.55 -19.44
C HIS A 256 -24.97 4.07 -19.28
N LEU A 257 -24.01 3.26 -18.84
CA LEU A 257 -24.23 1.86 -18.52
C LEU A 257 -24.81 1.75 -17.12
N ASN A 258 -26.01 1.18 -16.99
CA ASN A 258 -26.72 1.04 -15.73
C ASN A 258 -27.04 -0.41 -15.44
N ILE A 259 -26.77 -0.84 -14.21
CA ILE A 259 -27.10 -2.17 -13.71
C ILE A 259 -27.96 -1.99 -12.45
N THR A 260 -29.16 -2.53 -12.45
CA THR A 260 -30.04 -2.49 -11.28
C THR A 260 -30.12 -3.83 -10.56
N SER A 261 -30.37 -3.75 -9.26
CA SER A 261 -30.51 -4.89 -8.35
C SER A 261 -31.53 -4.55 -7.27
N ARG A 262 -32.10 -5.55 -6.61
CA ARG A 262 -33.11 -5.33 -5.54
C ARG A 262 -32.53 -4.57 -4.34
N GLY A 263 -31.22 -4.65 -4.14
CA GLY A 263 -30.48 -3.95 -3.11
C GLY A 263 -28.98 -4.01 -3.40
N PHE A 264 -28.20 -3.17 -2.73
CA PHE A 264 -26.75 -3.17 -2.89
C PHE A 264 -26.16 -4.49 -2.40
N THR A 265 -25.36 -5.15 -3.24
CA THR A 265 -24.55 -6.31 -2.85
C THR A 265 -23.07 -6.10 -3.22
N PRO A 266 -22.12 -6.43 -2.32
CA PRO A 266 -20.70 -6.41 -2.65
C PRO A 266 -20.31 -7.39 -3.77
N ILE A 267 -21.06 -8.50 -3.91
CA ILE A 267 -20.82 -9.51 -4.94
C ILE A 267 -21.03 -8.92 -6.34
N LEU A 268 -22.15 -8.22 -6.57
CA LEU A 268 -22.40 -7.55 -7.84
C LEU A 268 -21.39 -6.42 -8.09
N LEU A 269 -21.08 -5.62 -7.06
CA LEU A 269 -20.07 -4.55 -7.21
C LEU A 269 -18.71 -5.10 -7.69
N ASN A 270 -18.22 -6.16 -7.04
CA ASN A 270 -16.94 -6.79 -7.38
C ASN A 270 -16.96 -7.50 -8.74
N ALA A 271 -18.13 -7.92 -9.21
CA ALA A 271 -18.28 -8.48 -10.55
C ALA A 271 -18.34 -7.39 -11.64
N ILE A 272 -18.98 -6.26 -11.35
CA ILE A 272 -19.23 -5.19 -12.32
C ILE A 272 -18.01 -4.28 -12.46
N GLU A 273 -17.54 -3.70 -11.35
CA GLU A 273 -16.67 -2.52 -11.41
C GLU A 273 -15.28 -2.77 -12.00
N PRO A 274 -14.52 -3.80 -11.57
CA PRO A 274 -13.23 -4.11 -12.19
C PRO A 274 -13.38 -4.41 -13.68
N PHE A 275 -14.45 -5.12 -14.04
CA PHE A 275 -14.71 -5.51 -15.42
C PHE A 275 -15.07 -4.32 -16.31
N VAL A 276 -15.96 -3.41 -15.88
CA VAL A 276 -16.32 -2.22 -16.66
C VAL A 276 -15.07 -1.41 -17.00
N TYR A 277 -14.19 -1.19 -16.02
CA TYR A 277 -12.99 -0.37 -16.23
C TYR A 277 -11.93 -1.06 -17.09
N ASP A 278 -11.68 -2.35 -16.88
CA ASP A 278 -10.76 -3.12 -17.72
C ASP A 278 -11.25 -3.26 -19.16
N TRP A 279 -12.54 -3.53 -19.35
CA TRP A 279 -13.13 -3.66 -20.68
C TRP A 279 -13.16 -2.31 -21.40
N THR A 280 -13.54 -1.23 -20.71
CA THR A 280 -13.49 0.13 -21.29
C THR A 280 -12.06 0.47 -21.75
N LYS A 281 -11.06 0.11 -20.95
CA LYS A 281 -9.64 0.26 -21.32
C LYS A 281 -9.26 -0.56 -22.54
N SER A 282 -9.68 -1.83 -22.64
CA SER A 282 -9.36 -2.68 -23.79
C SER A 282 -9.93 -2.14 -25.09
N GLN A 283 -11.06 -1.45 -25.04
CA GLN A 283 -11.66 -0.75 -26.17
C GLN A 283 -11.05 0.65 -26.43
N LYS A 284 -10.01 1.06 -25.71
CA LYS A 284 -9.43 2.41 -25.76
C LYS A 284 -10.44 3.52 -25.43
N GLY A 285 -11.41 3.22 -24.56
CA GLY A 285 -12.41 4.15 -24.07
C GLY A 285 -11.97 4.93 -22.82
N SER A 286 -12.86 5.82 -22.36
CA SER A 286 -12.71 6.63 -21.16
C SER A 286 -13.69 6.17 -20.06
N VAL A 287 -13.21 5.98 -18.82
CA VAL A 287 -14.02 5.61 -17.64
C VAL A 287 -14.83 6.79 -17.05
N SER A 288 -14.72 7.94 -17.70
CA SER A 288 -15.45 9.18 -17.42
C SER A 288 -15.86 9.84 -18.73
N ALA A 289 -17.06 10.42 -18.76
CA ALA A 289 -17.60 11.15 -19.89
C ALA A 289 -18.21 12.48 -19.45
N GLU A 290 -19.53 12.56 -19.29
CA GLU A 290 -20.28 13.79 -18.97
C GLU A 290 -19.92 14.38 -17.59
N HIS A 291 -19.68 13.53 -16.59
CA HIS A 291 -19.65 13.95 -15.18
C HIS A 291 -18.25 14.09 -14.55
N GLY A 292 -17.17 13.87 -15.29
CA GLY A 292 -15.82 13.83 -14.72
C GLY A 292 -15.58 12.60 -13.81
N LEU A 293 -14.41 12.52 -13.17
CA LEU A 293 -14.06 11.37 -12.33
C LEU A 293 -14.53 11.58 -10.88
N GLY A 294 -14.28 12.78 -10.35
CA GLY A 294 -14.59 13.13 -8.97
C GLY A 294 -13.92 12.21 -7.94
N PHE A 295 -14.33 12.31 -6.67
CA PHE A 295 -13.66 11.58 -5.58
C PHE A 295 -13.83 10.05 -5.64
N LYS A 296 -14.88 9.55 -6.29
CA LYS A 296 -15.19 8.12 -6.34
C LYS A 296 -14.37 7.36 -7.39
N LYS A 297 -14.03 8.02 -8.51
CA LYS A 297 -13.30 7.37 -9.62
C LYS A 297 -11.82 7.76 -9.70
N LYS A 298 -11.31 8.55 -8.73
CA LYS A 298 -9.91 9.00 -8.70
C LYS A 298 -8.89 7.86 -8.80
N ASP A 299 -9.22 6.71 -8.21
CA ASP A 299 -8.31 5.57 -8.14
C ASP A 299 -8.33 4.76 -9.45
N PHE A 300 -9.25 5.00 -10.38
CA PHE A 300 -9.39 4.24 -11.64
C PHE A 300 -8.89 4.99 -12.88
N ILE A 301 -8.25 6.13 -12.68
CA ILE A 301 -7.83 7.05 -13.73
C ILE A 301 -6.80 6.44 -14.70
N TYR A 302 -6.00 5.49 -14.21
CA TYR A 302 -4.98 4.76 -14.98
C TYR A 302 -5.57 3.81 -16.02
N HIS A 303 -6.88 3.58 -16.00
CA HIS A 303 -7.55 2.78 -17.03
C HIS A 303 -7.74 3.56 -18.35
N SER A 304 -7.83 4.89 -18.31
CA SER A 304 -8.11 5.72 -19.51
C SER A 304 -6.96 6.62 -19.94
N LYS A 305 -5.93 6.75 -19.10
CA LYS A 305 -4.75 7.58 -19.38
C LYS A 305 -3.49 6.77 -19.15
N SER A 306 -2.44 7.08 -19.92
CA SER A 306 -1.15 6.41 -19.76
C SER A 306 -0.58 6.71 -18.38
N SER A 307 0.26 5.82 -17.83
CA SER A 307 0.95 6.09 -16.56
C SER A 307 1.74 7.41 -16.58
N MET A 308 2.18 7.87 -17.77
CA MET A 308 2.82 9.18 -17.96
C MET A 308 1.91 10.39 -17.67
N ASP A 309 0.59 10.24 -17.74
CA ASP A 309 -0.36 11.35 -17.50
C ASP A 309 -0.58 11.62 -15.99
N PHE A 310 -0.32 10.65 -15.11
CA PHE A 310 -0.45 10.79 -13.65
C PHE A 310 0.88 10.72 -12.90
N SER A 311 1.92 10.15 -13.50
CA SER A 311 3.24 10.00 -12.89
C SER A 311 4.10 11.26 -12.95
N LYS A 312 3.52 12.47 -13.05
CA LYS A 312 4.33 13.68 -12.86
C LYS A 312 4.82 13.84 -11.40
N GLY A 313 4.34 13.00 -10.47
CA GLY A 313 4.77 13.02 -9.07
C GLY A 313 5.33 11.71 -8.49
N PHE A 314 4.88 10.52 -8.91
CA PHE A 314 5.37 9.26 -8.34
C PHE A 314 6.57 8.73 -9.10
N ILE A 315 7.70 8.56 -8.42
CA ILE A 315 8.92 7.96 -8.97
C ILE A 315 9.00 6.53 -8.46
N ALA A 316 8.74 5.55 -9.33
CA ALA A 316 8.70 4.16 -8.91
C ALA A 316 10.11 3.65 -8.51
N PRO A 317 10.23 2.85 -7.43
CA PRO A 317 11.51 2.34 -6.93
C PRO A 317 12.10 1.23 -7.80
N ASP A 318 11.31 0.70 -8.74
CA ASP A 318 11.55 -0.49 -9.55
C ASP A 318 11.83 -0.19 -11.03
N LEU A 319 12.02 1.10 -11.39
CA LEU A 319 12.34 1.41 -12.78
C LEU A 319 13.64 0.70 -13.19
N PRO A 320 13.74 0.17 -14.42
CA PRO A 320 14.96 -0.43 -14.90
C PRO A 320 16.17 0.49 -14.75
N SER A 321 17.30 -0.08 -14.29
CA SER A 321 18.54 0.67 -14.15
C SER A 321 19.02 1.20 -15.49
N LYS A 322 19.47 2.46 -15.50
CA LYS A 322 20.13 3.09 -16.67
C LYS A 322 21.66 2.96 -16.63
N CYS A 323 22.21 2.31 -15.60
CA CYS A 323 23.64 2.11 -15.46
C CYS A 323 24.17 1.26 -16.61
N ARG A 324 25.27 1.70 -17.23
CA ARG A 324 25.92 1.01 -18.37
C ARG A 324 27.11 0.14 -17.96
N TRP A 325 27.27 -0.08 -16.65
CA TRP A 325 28.36 -0.91 -16.14
C TRP A 325 28.27 -2.33 -16.70
N THR A 326 29.44 -2.89 -16.99
CA THR A 326 29.68 -4.30 -17.31
C THR A 326 31.00 -4.70 -16.64
N ALA A 327 31.23 -6.00 -16.41
CA ALA A 327 32.45 -6.49 -15.76
C ALA A 327 33.77 -6.10 -16.47
N ASN A 328 33.72 -5.72 -17.75
CA ASN A 328 34.87 -5.30 -18.56
C ASN A 328 34.93 -3.77 -18.77
N SER A 329 34.12 -2.99 -18.05
CA SER A 329 34.11 -1.53 -18.19
C SER A 329 35.42 -0.93 -17.68
N ASP A 330 35.94 0.08 -18.38
CA ASP A 330 37.10 0.82 -17.89
C ASP A 330 36.71 1.66 -16.66
N PRO A 331 37.28 1.40 -15.47
CA PRO A 331 36.98 2.16 -14.26
C PRO A 331 37.22 3.66 -14.41
N ALA A 332 38.13 4.09 -15.30
CA ALA A 332 38.41 5.50 -15.56
C ALA A 332 37.24 6.24 -16.26
N THR A 333 36.32 5.50 -16.86
CA THR A 333 35.16 6.06 -17.60
C THR A 333 33.89 6.16 -16.76
N THR A 334 33.95 5.79 -15.48
CA THR A 334 32.78 5.84 -14.60
C THR A 334 32.28 7.27 -14.41
N PRO A 335 30.97 7.54 -14.56
CA PRO A 335 30.39 8.85 -14.26
C PRO A 335 30.18 9.07 -12.75
N HIS A 336 30.41 8.04 -11.94
CA HIS A 336 30.10 8.05 -10.52
C HIS A 336 31.24 8.61 -9.66
N SER A 337 30.90 9.17 -8.51
CA SER A 337 31.89 9.49 -7.47
C SER A 337 32.61 8.22 -7.03
N ILE A 338 33.90 8.35 -6.66
CA ILE A 338 34.72 7.25 -6.15
C ILE A 338 35.18 7.66 -4.75
N VAL A 339 35.08 6.74 -3.81
CA VAL A 339 35.64 6.90 -2.46
C VAL A 339 36.84 5.96 -2.31
N ASP A 340 38.03 6.53 -2.23
CA ASP A 340 39.24 5.76 -1.93
C ASP A 340 39.17 5.22 -0.50
N TRP A 341 39.32 3.91 -0.37
CA TRP A 341 39.54 3.28 0.92
C TRP A 341 40.87 3.75 1.53
N LYS A 342 40.83 4.32 2.73
CA LYS A 342 42.00 4.91 3.42
C LYS A 342 42.21 4.29 4.81
N PRO A 343 43.45 4.24 5.33
CA PRO A 343 43.71 3.78 6.69
C PRO A 343 42.99 4.62 7.75
N ARG A 344 42.57 3.99 8.85
CA ARG A 344 41.89 4.67 9.97
C ARG A 344 42.78 5.73 10.63
N PRO A 345 42.29 6.96 10.83
CA PRO A 345 43.00 7.96 11.65
C PRO A 345 43.03 7.53 13.13
N LYS A 346 43.97 8.10 13.90
CA LYS A 346 44.05 7.87 15.35
C LYS A 346 42.93 8.57 16.12
N ILE A 347 42.50 9.75 15.65
CA ILE A 347 41.42 10.55 16.21
C ILE A 347 40.45 10.85 15.07
N PHE A 348 39.19 10.48 15.25
CA PHE A 348 38.14 10.71 14.26
C PHE A 348 37.48 12.09 14.50
N PRO A 349 37.20 12.86 13.43
CA PRO A 349 36.55 14.17 13.58
C PRO A 349 35.08 14.04 14.00
N SER A 350 34.41 12.96 13.61
CA SER A 350 33.08 12.61 14.09
C SER A 350 32.89 11.09 14.14
N ILE A 351 31.71 10.64 14.59
CA ILE A 351 31.35 9.23 14.58
C ILE A 351 31.17 8.69 13.15
N LEU A 352 30.88 9.54 12.16
CA LEU A 352 30.63 9.11 10.77
C LEU A 352 31.90 8.56 10.11
N GLU A 353 33.07 9.08 10.44
CA GLU A 353 34.34 8.58 9.88
C GLU A 353 34.76 7.23 10.49
N THR A 354 34.06 6.73 11.51
CA THR A 354 34.29 5.40 12.08
C THR A 354 33.60 4.27 11.29
N LEU A 355 32.69 4.63 10.38
CA LEU A 355 31.94 3.69 9.56
C LEU A 355 32.86 2.93 8.61
N GLY A 356 32.57 1.64 8.42
CA GLY A 356 33.40 0.72 7.65
C GLY A 356 34.62 0.19 8.42
N HIS A 357 35.56 -0.41 7.68
CA HIS A 357 36.66 -1.20 8.26
C HIS A 357 36.18 -2.23 9.28
N THR A 358 35.08 -2.89 8.97
CA THR A 358 34.45 -3.85 9.87
C THR A 358 35.28 -5.14 9.95
N PRO A 359 35.32 -5.82 11.10
CA PRO A 359 36.10 -7.05 11.24
C PRO A 359 35.64 -8.16 10.29
N LEU A 360 36.61 -8.94 9.82
CA LEU A 360 36.40 -10.23 9.16
C LEU A 360 36.80 -11.33 10.15
N VAL A 361 35.83 -12.12 10.62
CA VAL A 361 36.01 -13.06 11.74
C VAL A 361 35.81 -14.50 11.25
N ARG A 362 36.64 -15.43 11.70
CA ARG A 362 36.51 -16.86 11.34
C ARG A 362 35.42 -17.55 12.15
N ILE A 363 34.60 -18.36 11.50
CA ILE A 363 33.63 -19.26 12.14
C ILE A 363 34.34 -20.55 12.54
N ASN A 364 34.30 -20.94 13.81
CA ASN A 364 35.12 -22.03 14.33
C ASN A 364 34.34 -23.29 14.73
N HIS A 365 33.04 -23.17 14.97
CA HIS A 365 32.18 -24.23 15.51
C HIS A 365 31.07 -24.61 14.54
N ILE A 366 30.27 -23.64 14.07
CA ILE A 366 29.02 -23.91 13.34
C ILE A 366 29.25 -24.72 12.07
N HIS A 367 30.32 -24.42 11.32
CA HIS A 367 30.61 -25.09 10.04
C HIS A 367 30.81 -26.60 10.19
N LYS A 368 31.28 -27.07 11.35
CA LYS A 368 31.54 -28.49 11.64
C LYS A 368 30.25 -29.29 11.71
N ASP A 369 29.18 -28.71 12.25
CA ASP A 369 27.86 -29.35 12.36
C ASP A 369 27.25 -29.65 10.98
N TYR A 370 27.73 -28.98 9.93
CA TYR A 370 27.28 -29.15 8.54
C TYR A 370 28.32 -29.89 7.67
N GLY A 371 29.42 -30.39 8.27
CA GLY A 371 30.48 -31.09 7.54
C GLY A 371 31.25 -30.21 6.54
N ILE A 372 31.23 -28.89 6.72
CA ILE A 372 31.88 -27.94 5.82
C ILE A 372 33.39 -27.89 6.10
N THR A 373 34.20 -28.09 5.06
CA THR A 373 35.68 -28.15 5.18
C THR A 373 36.41 -26.89 4.71
N CYS A 374 35.74 -26.00 3.98
CA CYS A 374 36.31 -24.73 3.56
C CYS A 374 36.39 -23.74 4.73
N GLU A 375 37.21 -22.70 4.61
CA GLU A 375 37.26 -21.62 5.58
C GLU A 375 36.02 -20.73 5.44
N VAL A 376 35.24 -20.60 6.51
CA VAL A 376 34.09 -19.69 6.56
C VAL A 376 34.45 -18.46 7.40
N LEU A 377 34.40 -17.30 6.76
CA LEU A 377 34.60 -15.99 7.39
C LEU A 377 33.31 -15.20 7.39
N VAL A 378 33.12 -14.35 8.40
CA VAL A 378 31.97 -13.46 8.51
C VAL A 378 32.40 -11.99 8.58
N LYS A 379 31.79 -11.16 7.75
CA LYS A 379 32.00 -9.71 7.72
C LYS A 379 30.99 -9.06 8.68
N CYS A 380 31.50 -8.53 9.79
CA CYS A 380 30.68 -8.11 10.94
C CYS A 380 30.17 -6.66 10.80
N GLU A 381 29.20 -6.44 9.92
CA GLU A 381 28.67 -5.10 9.63
C GLU A 381 27.81 -4.49 10.75
N TYR A 382 27.38 -5.30 11.71
CA TYR A 382 26.70 -4.85 12.93
C TYR A 382 27.59 -4.02 13.87
N LEU A 383 28.90 -3.96 13.63
CA LEU A 383 29.87 -3.17 14.40
C LEU A 383 30.10 -1.76 13.85
N ASN A 384 29.38 -1.36 12.80
CA ASN A 384 29.28 0.05 12.42
C ASN A 384 28.59 0.87 13.53
N ALA A 385 28.80 2.18 13.58
CA ALA A 385 28.37 3.02 14.69
C ALA A 385 26.84 3.07 14.90
N GLY A 386 26.05 3.08 13.83
CA GLY A 386 24.59 2.96 13.87
C GLY A 386 24.11 1.53 14.11
N GLY A 387 25.02 0.56 14.01
CA GLY A 387 24.79 -0.86 14.32
C GLY A 387 24.42 -1.71 13.11
N SER A 388 24.63 -1.22 11.88
CA SER A 388 24.29 -1.98 10.68
C SER A 388 25.11 -1.65 9.44
N ILE A 389 25.03 -2.53 8.44
CA ILE A 389 25.57 -2.32 7.09
C ILE A 389 25.02 -1.06 6.40
N LYS A 390 23.82 -0.61 6.79
CA LYS A 390 23.15 0.53 6.14
C LYS A 390 23.76 1.88 6.51
N ASP A 391 24.59 1.93 7.55
CA ASP A 391 25.31 3.13 7.94
C ASP A 391 26.24 3.60 6.79
N ARG A 392 26.84 2.64 6.07
CA ARG A 392 27.68 2.89 4.90
C ARG A 392 26.94 3.64 3.80
N ILE A 393 25.74 3.17 3.47
CA ILE A 393 24.95 3.76 2.37
C ILE A 393 24.38 5.11 2.80
N ALA A 394 23.98 5.25 4.06
CA ALA A 394 23.49 6.52 4.60
C ALA A 394 24.55 7.61 4.50
N GLN A 395 25.78 7.32 4.95
CA GLN A 395 26.89 8.26 4.83
C GLN A 395 27.22 8.56 3.37
N ARG A 396 27.27 7.53 2.51
CA ARG A 396 27.60 7.70 1.09
C ARG A 396 26.57 8.56 0.35
N MET A 397 25.27 8.28 0.53
CA MET A 397 24.19 9.06 -0.10
C MET A 397 24.16 10.50 0.39
N VAL A 398 24.39 10.75 1.70
CA VAL A 398 24.50 12.11 2.25
C VAL A 398 25.71 12.83 1.66
N TRP A 399 26.86 12.18 1.60
CA TRP A 399 28.09 12.77 1.07
C TRP A 399 27.96 13.12 -0.42
N ASP A 400 27.42 12.20 -1.24
CA ASP A 400 27.16 12.46 -2.66
C ASP A 400 26.17 13.62 -2.83
N ALA A 401 25.08 13.65 -2.06
CA ALA A 401 24.08 14.72 -2.13
C ALA A 401 24.61 16.09 -1.68
N GLU A 402 25.49 16.13 -0.67
CA GLU A 402 26.20 17.35 -0.25
C GLU A 402 27.15 17.82 -1.37
N LYS A 403 27.91 16.90 -1.95
CA LYS A 403 28.88 17.19 -3.02
C LYS A 403 28.19 17.74 -4.27
N ASP A 404 27.03 17.19 -4.62
CA ASP A 404 26.25 17.60 -5.78
C ASP A 404 25.40 18.86 -5.51
N GLY A 405 25.42 19.38 -4.28
CA GLY A 405 24.65 20.57 -3.87
C GLY A 405 23.14 20.34 -3.76
N VAL A 406 22.70 19.07 -3.83
CA VAL A 406 21.30 18.64 -3.64
C VAL A 406 20.89 18.81 -2.17
N LEU A 407 21.81 18.50 -1.25
CA LEU A 407 21.61 18.63 0.19
C LEU A 407 22.43 19.81 0.73
N LYS A 408 21.77 20.75 1.42
CA LYS A 408 22.39 21.97 1.97
C LYS A 408 22.13 22.11 3.46
N PRO A 409 22.98 22.80 4.25
CA PRO A 409 22.77 22.99 5.69
C PRO A 409 21.33 23.43 6.03
N GLY A 410 20.72 22.77 7.02
CA GLY A 410 19.33 23.03 7.43
C GLY A 410 18.24 22.35 6.58
N TYR A 411 18.60 21.58 5.56
CA TYR A 411 17.63 20.77 4.79
C TYR A 411 17.03 19.64 5.62
N THR A 412 15.91 19.10 5.13
CA THR A 412 15.23 17.93 5.68
C THR A 412 15.52 16.69 4.84
N ILE A 413 16.00 15.62 5.47
CA ILE A 413 16.14 14.29 4.85
C ILE A 413 14.87 13.50 5.16
N ILE A 414 14.19 13.00 4.13
CA ILE A 414 13.04 12.11 4.24
C ILE A 414 13.41 10.77 3.62
N GLU A 415 13.20 9.65 4.30
CA GLU A 415 13.55 8.34 3.71
C GLU A 415 12.47 7.26 3.98
N PRO A 416 11.98 6.57 2.92
CA PRO A 416 11.20 5.35 3.07
C PRO A 416 12.11 4.16 3.41
N THR A 417 11.93 3.53 4.57
CA THR A 417 12.84 2.44 5.00
C THR A 417 12.21 1.43 5.96
N SER A 418 12.73 0.19 5.90
CA SER A 418 12.53 -0.88 6.89
C SER A 418 13.33 -0.71 8.19
N GLY A 419 14.05 0.40 8.35
CA GLY A 419 14.54 0.91 9.65
C GLY A 419 16.05 1.17 9.72
N ASN A 420 16.89 0.23 9.30
CA ASN A 420 18.35 0.37 9.46
C ASN A 420 18.94 1.54 8.64
N THR A 421 18.47 1.75 7.41
CA THR A 421 18.84 2.94 6.61
C THR A 421 18.36 4.22 7.28
N GLY A 422 17.16 4.19 7.88
CA GLY A 422 16.67 5.29 8.69
C GLY A 422 17.58 5.62 9.88
N ILE A 423 18.08 4.61 10.60
CA ILE A 423 19.02 4.82 11.73
C ILE A 423 20.33 5.43 11.22
N GLY A 424 20.89 4.91 10.14
CA GLY A 424 22.11 5.47 9.54
C GLY A 424 21.93 6.92 9.09
N LEU A 425 20.80 7.26 8.46
CA LEU A 425 20.49 8.62 8.04
C LEU A 425 20.19 9.55 9.22
N ALA A 426 19.48 9.08 10.23
CA ALA A 426 19.24 9.84 11.46
C ALA A 426 20.55 10.13 12.21
N LEU A 427 21.48 9.17 12.27
CA LEU A 427 22.82 9.36 12.82
C LEU A 427 23.60 10.44 12.03
N ALA A 428 23.60 10.35 10.70
CA ALA A 428 24.25 11.35 9.84
C ALA A 428 23.61 12.74 9.99
N ALA A 429 22.28 12.79 10.03
CA ALA A 429 21.51 14.01 10.22
C ALA A 429 21.78 14.67 11.57
N ALA A 430 21.85 13.89 12.65
CA ALA A 430 22.17 14.38 13.99
C ALA A 430 23.57 15.01 14.06
N VAL A 431 24.55 14.41 13.38
CA VAL A 431 25.93 14.92 13.34
C VAL A 431 26.06 16.15 12.45
N LYS A 432 25.37 16.19 11.31
CA LYS A 432 25.49 17.25 10.30
C LYS A 432 24.47 18.38 10.44
N GLY A 433 23.51 18.25 11.35
CA GLY A 433 22.49 19.27 11.61
C GLY A 433 21.35 19.31 10.58
N TYR A 434 20.95 18.15 10.04
CA TYR A 434 19.77 18.03 9.19
C TYR A 434 18.54 17.63 10.02
N ARG A 435 17.36 18.10 9.61
CA ARG A 435 16.10 17.52 10.08
C ARG A 435 15.92 16.16 9.42
N CYS A 436 15.46 15.15 10.14
CA CYS A 436 15.29 13.80 9.61
C CYS A 436 13.88 13.28 9.86
N ILE A 437 13.22 12.79 8.80
CA ILE A 437 11.90 12.19 8.85
C ILE A 437 11.98 10.79 8.24
N ILE A 438 11.64 9.78 9.02
CA ILE A 438 11.66 8.38 8.59
C ILE A 438 10.24 7.89 8.39
N VAL A 439 9.95 7.40 7.19
CA VAL A 439 8.66 6.78 6.84
C VAL A 439 8.85 5.26 6.84
N MET A 440 8.15 4.55 7.74
CA MET A 440 8.32 3.11 7.91
C MET A 440 6.99 2.37 8.12
N PRO A 441 6.87 1.10 7.68
CA PRO A 441 5.71 0.27 8.01
C PRO A 441 5.51 0.02 9.52
N GLU A 442 4.28 -0.27 9.93
CA GLU A 442 3.93 -0.57 11.31
C GLU A 442 4.60 -1.84 11.88
N LYS A 443 4.89 -2.86 11.06
CA LYS A 443 5.52 -4.11 11.53
C LYS A 443 6.93 -3.97 12.10
N MET A 444 7.59 -2.84 11.85
CA MET A 444 8.99 -2.64 12.26
C MET A 444 9.10 -2.49 13.78
N SER A 445 10.15 -3.09 14.35
CA SER A 445 10.32 -3.22 15.80
C SER A 445 10.29 -1.89 16.56
N THR A 446 9.80 -1.95 17.81
CA THR A 446 9.77 -0.82 18.73
C THR A 446 11.16 -0.27 19.03
N GLU A 447 12.15 -1.16 19.10
CA GLU A 447 13.54 -0.84 19.38
C GLU A 447 14.13 0.09 18.31
N LYS A 448 13.76 -0.10 17.03
CA LYS A 448 14.17 0.82 15.95
C LYS A 448 13.57 2.20 16.13
N VAL A 449 12.30 2.28 16.52
CA VAL A 449 11.62 3.56 16.79
C VAL A 449 12.26 4.30 17.95
N ASP A 450 12.62 3.61 19.02
CA ASP A 450 13.25 4.23 20.18
C ASP A 450 14.63 4.79 19.83
N VAL A 451 15.44 4.05 19.06
CA VAL A 451 16.73 4.55 18.55
C VAL A 451 16.54 5.78 17.65
N LEU A 452 15.59 5.75 16.72
CA LEU A 452 15.33 6.86 15.81
C LEU A 452 14.88 8.13 16.56
N ARG A 453 13.98 7.99 17.53
CA ARG A 453 13.56 9.11 18.38
C ARG A 453 14.72 9.68 19.19
N ALA A 454 15.57 8.81 19.75
CA ALA A 454 16.76 9.25 20.49
C ALA A 454 17.77 9.99 19.62
N LEU A 455 17.86 9.65 18.33
CA LEU A 455 18.66 10.37 17.33
C LEU A 455 17.98 11.67 16.83
N GLY A 456 16.78 11.99 17.30
CA GLY A 456 16.04 13.20 16.92
C GLY A 456 15.27 13.09 15.60
N ALA A 457 15.07 11.89 15.06
CA ALA A 457 14.27 11.69 13.86
C ALA A 457 12.76 11.71 14.17
N GLU A 458 12.00 12.36 13.30
CA GLU A 458 10.55 12.26 13.25
C GLU A 458 10.15 10.97 12.54
N ILE A 459 9.05 10.34 12.96
CA ILE A 459 8.65 9.03 12.48
C ILE A 459 7.21 9.09 11.98
N VAL A 460 7.02 8.67 10.74
CA VAL A 460 5.72 8.48 10.10
C VAL A 460 5.52 6.99 9.88
N ARG A 461 4.41 6.45 10.39
CA ARG A 461 4.04 5.04 10.22
C ARG A 461 3.08 4.88 9.04
N THR A 462 3.22 3.79 8.31
CA THR A 462 2.30 3.41 7.22
C THR A 462 1.79 1.98 7.37
N PRO A 463 0.62 1.63 6.80
CA PRO A 463 0.12 0.26 6.82
C PRO A 463 1.13 -0.73 6.24
N THR A 464 1.25 -1.91 6.86
CA THR A 464 2.19 -2.95 6.40
C THR A 464 1.69 -3.70 5.16
N SER A 465 0.37 -3.79 4.99
CA SER A 465 -0.28 -4.51 3.88
C SER A 465 -0.39 -3.69 2.59
N ALA A 466 0.00 -2.41 2.61
CA ALA A 466 -0.06 -1.55 1.44
C ALA A 466 0.97 -1.99 0.40
N ALA A 467 0.53 -2.18 -0.85
CA ALA A 467 1.42 -2.38 -1.98
C ALA A 467 2.38 -1.18 -2.13
N PHE A 468 3.55 -1.40 -2.71
CA PHE A 468 4.59 -0.36 -2.79
C PHE A 468 4.13 0.89 -3.59
N ASP A 469 3.23 0.73 -4.55
CA ASP A 469 2.66 1.78 -5.41
C ASP A 469 1.36 2.38 -4.87
N ALA A 470 0.82 1.84 -3.77
CA ALA A 470 -0.38 2.38 -3.14
C ALA A 470 -0.13 3.79 -2.55
N PRO A 471 -1.12 4.69 -2.52
CA PRO A 471 -0.97 6.04 -1.97
C PRO A 471 -0.50 6.09 -0.50
N GLU A 472 -0.90 5.09 0.30
CA GLU A 472 -0.56 4.91 1.70
C GLU A 472 0.73 4.13 1.92
N SER A 473 1.42 3.70 0.86
CA SER A 473 2.71 3.04 0.99
C SER A 473 3.75 3.99 1.59
N HIS A 474 4.72 3.44 2.32
CA HIS A 474 5.83 4.22 2.86
C HIS A 474 6.60 5.01 1.78
N ILE A 475 6.65 4.53 0.53
CA ILE A 475 7.30 5.22 -0.59
C ILE A 475 6.45 6.40 -1.06
N SER A 476 5.16 6.17 -1.32
CA SER A 476 4.23 7.22 -1.75
C SER A 476 4.08 8.32 -0.71
N VAL A 477 3.99 7.95 0.58
CA VAL A 477 3.93 8.88 1.70
C VAL A 477 5.22 9.69 1.81
N ALA A 478 6.40 9.09 1.66
CA ALA A 478 7.66 9.83 1.66
C ALA A 478 7.70 10.86 0.51
N GLN A 479 7.34 10.46 -0.71
CA GLN A 479 7.31 11.35 -1.88
C GLN A 479 6.28 12.48 -1.73
N ARG A 480 5.14 12.21 -1.09
CA ARG A 480 4.17 13.24 -0.73
C ARG A 480 4.77 14.24 0.28
N LEU A 481 5.36 13.76 1.36
CA LEU A 481 5.98 14.62 2.39
C LEU A 481 7.10 15.49 1.81
N MET A 482 7.90 14.97 0.87
CA MET A 482 8.93 15.75 0.19
C MET A 482 8.35 16.92 -0.63
N ARG A 483 7.16 16.75 -1.22
CA ARG A 483 6.48 17.85 -1.94
C ARG A 483 5.89 18.89 -0.99
N GLU A 484 5.44 18.46 0.18
CA GLU A 484 4.79 19.33 1.18
C GLU A 484 5.80 20.09 2.05
N ILE A 485 7.00 19.53 2.26
CA ILE A 485 8.03 20.10 3.14
C ILE A 485 9.07 20.85 2.29
N PRO A 486 9.20 22.18 2.42
CA PRO A 486 10.21 22.93 1.70
C PRO A 486 11.62 22.50 2.10
N ASN A 487 12.57 22.56 1.16
CA ASN A 487 13.96 22.16 1.37
C ASN A 487 14.10 20.71 1.89
N ALA A 488 13.20 19.83 1.48
CA ALA A 488 13.28 18.40 1.76
C ALA A 488 13.84 17.62 0.57
N VAL A 489 14.58 16.55 0.87
CA VAL A 489 15.09 15.61 -0.12
C VAL A 489 14.79 14.18 0.30
N ILE A 490 14.49 13.33 -0.67
CA ILE A 490 14.54 11.88 -0.50
C ILE A 490 15.82 11.39 -1.15
N LEU A 491 16.65 10.69 -0.38
CA LEU A 491 17.91 10.17 -0.92
C LEU A 491 17.68 8.89 -1.71
N ASP A 492 16.64 8.12 -1.36
CA ASP A 492 16.09 7.00 -2.13
C ASP A 492 17.06 5.83 -2.32
N GLN A 493 17.21 5.03 -1.27
CA GLN A 493 18.06 3.84 -1.28
C GLN A 493 17.74 2.81 -2.39
N TYR A 494 16.55 2.85 -2.99
CA TYR A 494 16.14 1.88 -4.03
C TYR A 494 16.69 2.25 -5.40
N ARG A 495 17.00 3.54 -5.62
CA ARG A 495 17.44 4.10 -6.90
C ARG A 495 18.82 4.73 -6.86
N ASN A 496 19.26 5.18 -5.69
CA ASN A 496 20.46 5.97 -5.54
C ASN A 496 21.73 5.14 -5.77
N PRO A 497 22.62 5.53 -6.70
CA PRO A 497 23.87 4.80 -6.95
C PRO A 497 24.80 4.77 -5.74
N GLY A 498 24.71 5.73 -4.82
CA GLY A 498 25.47 5.76 -3.58
C GLY A 498 25.27 4.51 -2.71
N ASN A 499 24.12 3.84 -2.81
CA ASN A 499 23.87 2.56 -2.12
C ASN A 499 24.82 1.44 -2.60
N PRO A 500 24.74 0.95 -3.86
CA PRO A 500 25.67 -0.07 -4.33
C PRO A 500 27.12 0.42 -4.37
N LEU A 501 27.38 1.71 -4.62
CA LEU A 501 28.74 2.24 -4.65
C LEU A 501 29.44 2.21 -3.29
N ALA A 502 28.73 2.42 -2.18
CA ALA A 502 29.33 2.26 -0.84
C ALA A 502 29.89 0.85 -0.61
N HIS A 503 29.26 -0.15 -1.22
CA HIS A 503 29.68 -1.54 -1.11
C HIS A 503 30.75 -1.91 -2.13
N TYR A 504 30.67 -1.35 -3.34
CA TYR A 504 31.65 -1.52 -4.39
C TYR A 504 33.01 -0.87 -4.06
N ASP A 505 32.99 0.39 -3.59
CA ASP A 505 34.21 1.17 -3.30
C ASP A 505 34.87 0.75 -1.97
N CYS A 506 34.07 0.32 -0.97
CA CYS A 506 34.59 0.06 0.37
C CYS A 506 34.38 -1.39 0.82
N THR A 507 33.14 -1.87 0.93
CA THR A 507 32.88 -3.19 1.56
C THR A 507 33.60 -4.32 0.83
N ALA A 508 33.58 -4.30 -0.50
CA ALA A 508 34.24 -5.29 -1.34
C ALA A 508 35.77 -5.20 -1.25
N GLU A 509 36.34 -4.00 -1.33
CA GLU A 509 37.78 -3.77 -1.20
C GLU A 509 38.29 -4.20 0.19
N GLU A 510 37.54 -3.92 1.27
CA GLU A 510 37.88 -4.39 2.61
C GLU A 510 37.94 -5.92 2.71
N ILE A 511 37.05 -6.63 2.01
CA ILE A 511 37.06 -8.10 1.99
C ILE A 511 38.25 -8.60 1.18
N LEU A 512 38.47 -8.04 -0.01
CA LEU A 512 39.57 -8.42 -0.90
C LEU A 512 40.93 -8.19 -0.22
N ASP A 513 41.14 -7.04 0.41
CA ASP A 513 42.35 -6.72 1.16
C ASP A 513 42.59 -7.72 2.31
N ALA A 514 41.59 -7.91 3.18
CA ALA A 514 41.69 -8.83 4.32
C ALA A 514 41.92 -10.30 3.91
N CYS A 515 41.49 -10.68 2.70
CA CYS A 515 41.65 -12.03 2.16
C CYS A 515 42.88 -12.20 1.26
N GLY A 516 43.68 -11.14 1.04
CA GLY A 516 44.80 -11.16 0.10
C GLY A 516 44.36 -11.49 -1.33
N GLY A 517 43.17 -11.02 -1.73
CA GLY A 517 42.55 -11.25 -3.04
C GLY A 517 41.99 -12.65 -3.27
N LYS A 518 42.05 -13.56 -2.28
CA LYS A 518 41.62 -14.96 -2.41
C LYS A 518 40.30 -15.21 -1.70
N VAL A 519 39.21 -15.24 -2.46
CA VAL A 519 37.86 -15.57 -1.99
C VAL A 519 37.17 -16.40 -3.06
N ASP A 520 36.66 -17.57 -2.70
CA ASP A 520 36.01 -18.50 -3.64
C ASP A 520 34.50 -18.30 -3.67
N MET A 521 33.92 -17.76 -2.59
CA MET A 521 32.49 -17.51 -2.50
C MET A 521 32.18 -16.33 -1.58
N VAL A 522 31.19 -15.53 -1.93
CA VAL A 522 30.62 -14.50 -1.08
C VAL A 522 29.10 -14.66 -0.98
N VAL A 523 28.56 -14.64 0.24
CA VAL A 523 27.13 -14.85 0.52
C VAL A 523 26.53 -13.57 1.10
N VAL A 524 25.55 -13.00 0.38
CA VAL A 524 24.99 -11.68 0.67
C VAL A 524 23.46 -11.70 0.57
N GLY A 525 22.78 -11.34 1.65
CA GLY A 525 21.33 -11.15 1.65
C GLY A 525 20.88 -9.92 0.85
N ALA A 526 19.81 -10.07 0.10
CA ALA A 526 19.23 -9.01 -0.73
C ALA A 526 17.99 -8.40 -0.05
N GLY A 527 18.07 -7.10 0.23
CA GLY A 527 16.90 -6.25 0.49
C GLY A 527 16.74 -5.30 -0.69
N THR A 528 17.31 -4.09 -0.59
CA THR A 528 17.42 -3.18 -1.75
C THR A 528 18.28 -3.74 -2.89
N GLY A 529 19.09 -4.78 -2.63
CA GLY A 529 20.05 -5.33 -3.59
C GLY A 529 21.39 -4.61 -3.65
N GLY A 530 21.52 -3.41 -3.09
CA GLY A 530 22.75 -2.62 -3.21
C GLY A 530 24.01 -3.32 -2.69
N SER A 531 23.94 -4.05 -1.58
CA SER A 531 25.10 -4.78 -1.03
C SER A 531 25.55 -5.93 -1.93
N VAL A 532 24.62 -6.77 -2.41
CA VAL A 532 24.96 -7.89 -3.31
C VAL A 532 25.44 -7.38 -4.67
N THR A 533 24.85 -6.29 -5.18
CA THR A 533 25.28 -5.66 -6.44
C THR A 533 26.64 -5.02 -6.33
N GLY A 534 26.89 -4.17 -5.32
CA GLY A 534 28.17 -3.50 -5.17
C GLY A 534 29.34 -4.47 -4.96
N ILE A 535 29.13 -5.45 -4.07
CA ILE A 535 30.12 -6.52 -3.84
C ILE A 535 30.29 -7.36 -5.10
N GLY A 536 29.20 -7.82 -5.70
CA GLY A 536 29.23 -8.66 -6.90
C GLY A 536 29.96 -8.01 -8.06
N ARG A 537 29.67 -6.74 -8.37
CA ARG A 537 30.35 -5.98 -9.44
C ARG A 537 31.86 -5.91 -9.23
N LYS A 538 32.31 -5.54 -8.03
CA LYS A 538 33.74 -5.46 -7.72
C LYS A 538 34.42 -6.83 -7.80
N PHE A 539 33.74 -7.88 -7.33
CA PHE A 539 34.26 -9.24 -7.40
C PHE A 539 34.33 -9.75 -8.84
N LYS A 540 33.37 -9.44 -9.71
CA LYS A 540 33.47 -9.78 -11.13
C LYS A 540 34.66 -9.12 -11.83
N GLU A 541 35.10 -7.95 -11.37
CA GLU A 541 36.29 -7.27 -11.88
C GLU A 541 37.60 -7.84 -11.31
N ARG A 542 37.67 -8.06 -10.00
CA ARG A 542 38.93 -8.32 -9.27
C ARG A 542 39.15 -9.79 -8.90
N CYS A 543 38.09 -10.58 -8.80
CA CYS A 543 38.08 -11.99 -8.41
C CYS A 543 36.97 -12.75 -9.18
N PRO A 544 37.07 -12.83 -10.53
CA PRO A 544 35.97 -13.24 -11.40
C PRO A 544 35.45 -14.66 -11.14
N ASP A 545 36.32 -15.54 -10.64
CA ASP A 545 36.00 -16.94 -10.30
C ASP A 545 35.20 -17.07 -9.00
N CYS A 546 35.10 -16.01 -8.20
CA CYS A 546 34.31 -16.02 -6.96
C CYS A 546 32.82 -16.19 -7.26
N ILE A 547 32.20 -17.14 -6.54
CA ILE A 547 30.76 -17.41 -6.61
C ILE A 547 30.03 -16.40 -5.73
N VAL A 548 29.21 -15.54 -6.34
CA VAL A 548 28.34 -14.61 -5.62
C VAL A 548 27.00 -15.29 -5.36
N VAL A 549 26.65 -15.47 -4.09
CA VAL A 549 25.39 -16.08 -3.65
C VAL A 549 24.47 -15.01 -3.08
N GLY A 550 23.32 -14.82 -3.73
CA GLY A 550 22.23 -13.98 -3.25
C GLY A 550 21.30 -14.75 -2.31
N VAL A 551 20.91 -14.14 -1.19
CA VAL A 551 19.99 -14.74 -0.22
C VAL A 551 18.70 -13.93 -0.18
N ASP A 552 17.57 -14.62 -0.35
CA ASP A 552 16.25 -14.01 -0.47
C ASP A 552 15.25 -14.77 0.43
N PRO A 553 14.37 -14.12 1.20
CA PRO A 553 13.41 -14.83 2.04
C PRO A 553 12.27 -15.45 1.20
N MET A 554 11.65 -16.50 1.73
CA MET A 554 10.35 -16.98 1.23
C MET A 554 9.31 -15.86 1.32
N GLY A 555 8.58 -15.63 0.22
CA GLY A 555 7.59 -14.56 0.06
C GLY A 555 8.10 -13.30 -0.64
N SER A 556 9.40 -13.23 -0.94
CA SER A 556 10.01 -12.21 -1.80
C SER A 556 10.14 -12.69 -3.24
N ILE A 557 10.27 -11.75 -4.18
CA ILE A 557 10.40 -12.01 -5.64
C ILE A 557 11.78 -11.67 -6.21
N LEU A 558 12.80 -11.45 -5.37
CA LEU A 558 14.11 -10.97 -5.86
C LEU A 558 14.95 -12.06 -6.53
N ALA A 559 14.74 -13.32 -6.15
CA ALA A 559 15.57 -14.44 -6.61
C ALA A 559 15.30 -14.83 -8.06
N GLU A 560 16.33 -15.39 -8.71
CA GLU A 560 16.26 -16.01 -10.03
C GLU A 560 16.71 -17.48 -9.98
N PRO A 561 16.11 -18.39 -10.78
CA PRO A 561 15.01 -18.12 -11.72
C PRO A 561 13.65 -17.95 -11.00
N GLU A 562 12.66 -17.41 -11.70
CA GLU A 562 11.40 -16.92 -11.10
C GLU A 562 10.58 -18.02 -10.40
N GLU A 563 10.72 -19.28 -10.83
CA GLU A 563 10.04 -20.43 -10.22
C GLU A 563 10.44 -20.64 -8.75
N MET A 564 11.59 -20.11 -8.32
CA MET A 564 12.01 -20.13 -6.92
C MET A 564 11.16 -19.21 -6.01
N ASN A 565 10.39 -18.31 -6.60
CA ASN A 565 9.56 -17.34 -5.88
C ASN A 565 8.11 -17.83 -5.69
N GLU A 566 7.74 -18.98 -6.27
CA GLU A 566 6.42 -19.58 -6.05
C GLU A 566 6.26 -20.05 -4.60
N THR A 567 5.39 -19.39 -3.85
CA THR A 567 5.11 -19.72 -2.45
C THR A 567 3.75 -19.20 -2.00
N ASP A 568 3.18 -19.86 -0.99
CA ASP A 568 2.00 -19.42 -0.23
C ASP A 568 2.35 -18.42 0.89
N VAL A 569 3.64 -18.19 1.15
CA VAL A 569 4.12 -17.25 2.17
C VAL A 569 4.01 -15.82 1.68
N THR A 570 3.09 -15.04 2.25
CA THR A 570 2.93 -13.60 1.96
C THR A 570 3.49 -12.70 3.06
N PHE A 571 3.81 -13.27 4.22
CA PHE A 571 4.36 -12.57 5.37
C PHE A 571 5.50 -13.37 5.99
N TYR A 572 6.57 -12.67 6.37
CA TYR A 572 7.74 -13.22 7.06
C TYR A 572 8.24 -12.26 8.15
N GLU A 573 8.83 -12.85 9.20
CA GLU A 573 9.28 -12.19 10.43
C GLU A 573 10.71 -11.65 10.34
N VAL A 574 11.57 -12.26 9.53
CA VAL A 574 12.93 -11.76 9.29
C VAL A 574 12.86 -10.37 8.65
N GLU A 575 13.59 -9.41 9.21
CA GLU A 575 13.58 -8.02 8.76
C GLU A 575 14.83 -7.66 7.96
N GLY A 576 14.67 -6.78 6.96
CA GLY A 576 15.78 -6.14 6.23
C GLY A 576 16.21 -6.84 4.94
N VAL A 577 15.53 -7.91 4.54
CA VAL A 577 15.70 -8.65 3.27
C VAL A 577 14.34 -8.91 2.62
N GLY A 578 14.36 -9.11 1.30
CA GLY A 578 13.19 -9.38 0.45
C GLY A 578 12.29 -8.17 0.18
N TYR A 579 11.69 -8.15 -1.01
CA TYR A 579 10.71 -7.15 -1.48
C TYR A 579 9.73 -7.76 -2.47
N ASP A 580 8.58 -7.10 -2.64
CA ASP A 580 7.50 -7.36 -3.60
C ASP A 580 7.72 -6.68 -4.97
N PHE A 581 8.85 -5.99 -5.14
CA PHE A 581 9.31 -5.37 -6.39
C PHE A 581 10.84 -5.52 -6.54
N ILE A 582 11.38 -5.31 -7.74
CA ILE A 582 12.82 -5.37 -8.02
C ILE A 582 13.42 -3.96 -7.95
N PRO A 583 14.22 -3.59 -6.94
CA PRO A 583 14.77 -2.23 -6.82
C PRO A 583 15.70 -1.88 -7.98
N THR A 584 15.69 -0.62 -8.44
CA THR A 584 16.56 -0.12 -9.52
C THR A 584 18.06 -0.39 -9.29
N VAL A 585 18.53 -0.38 -8.04
CA VAL A 585 19.93 -0.63 -7.69
C VAL A 585 20.33 -2.11 -7.69
N LEU A 586 19.37 -3.05 -7.74
CA LEU A 586 19.65 -4.48 -7.79
C LEU A 586 20.01 -4.92 -9.21
N ASP A 587 21.30 -5.20 -9.41
CA ASP A 587 21.81 -5.91 -10.57
C ASP A 587 21.85 -7.41 -10.27
N ARG A 588 20.89 -8.18 -10.80
CA ARG A 588 20.83 -9.64 -10.62
C ARG A 588 21.89 -10.39 -11.43
N SER A 589 22.43 -9.77 -12.49
CA SER A 589 23.38 -10.42 -13.40
C SER A 589 24.73 -10.76 -12.76
N VAL A 590 25.08 -10.12 -11.64
CA VAL A 590 26.31 -10.42 -10.89
C VAL A 590 26.16 -11.59 -9.92
N VAL A 591 24.92 -12.05 -9.68
CA VAL A 591 24.61 -13.16 -8.77
C VAL A 591 24.72 -14.47 -9.52
N ASN A 592 25.54 -15.40 -9.03
CA ASN A 592 25.71 -16.71 -9.64
C ASN A 592 24.63 -17.71 -9.22
N ARG A 593 24.14 -17.60 -7.98
CA ARG A 593 23.15 -18.51 -7.41
C ARG A 593 22.32 -17.78 -6.36
N TRP A 594 21.02 -18.03 -6.37
CA TRP A 594 20.11 -17.60 -5.31
C TRP A 594 19.78 -18.74 -4.36
N ILE A 595 19.54 -18.40 -3.08
CA ILE A 595 19.06 -19.35 -2.06
C ILE A 595 17.89 -18.71 -1.32
N LYS A 596 16.76 -19.43 -1.28
CA LYS A 596 15.59 -19.06 -0.47
C LYS A 596 15.78 -19.50 0.98
N THR A 597 15.33 -18.67 1.91
CA THR A 597 15.38 -18.95 3.35
C THR A 597 14.06 -18.63 4.03
N ALA A 598 13.62 -19.46 4.96
CA ALA A 598 12.44 -19.22 5.79
C ALA A 598 12.84 -18.76 7.20
N ASP A 599 11.87 -18.21 7.93
CA ASP A 599 12.10 -17.58 9.24
C ASP A 599 12.65 -18.55 10.29
N LYS A 600 12.12 -19.78 10.34
CA LYS A 600 12.40 -20.73 11.41
C LYS A 600 13.88 -21.08 11.49
N GLU A 601 14.48 -21.46 10.36
CA GLU A 601 15.90 -21.79 10.28
C GLU A 601 16.79 -20.55 10.40
N SER A 602 16.37 -19.42 9.82
CA SER A 602 17.13 -18.16 9.87
C SER A 602 17.30 -17.68 11.30
N LEU A 603 16.21 -17.58 12.05
CA LEU A 603 16.22 -17.09 13.42
C LEU A 603 16.90 -18.07 14.38
N ARG A 604 16.74 -19.39 14.17
CA ARG A 604 17.51 -20.41 14.91
C ARG A 604 19.01 -20.28 14.66
N MET A 605 19.42 -20.05 13.41
CA MET A 605 20.82 -19.86 13.06
C MET A 605 21.40 -18.58 13.68
N SER A 606 20.65 -17.47 13.73
CA SER A 606 21.06 -16.26 14.46
C SER A 606 21.36 -16.57 15.93
N ARG A 607 20.49 -17.33 16.60
CA ARG A 607 20.73 -17.74 18.00
C ARG A 607 21.94 -18.68 18.13
N LYS A 608 22.21 -19.51 17.13
CA LYS A 608 23.41 -20.36 17.08
C LYS A 608 24.69 -19.54 16.93
N LEU A 609 24.70 -18.53 16.05
CA LEU A 609 25.80 -17.57 15.90
C LEU A 609 26.11 -16.87 17.24
N ILE A 610 25.08 -16.43 17.95
CA ILE A 610 25.23 -15.83 19.29
C ILE A 610 25.83 -16.84 20.27
N ARG A 611 25.23 -18.03 20.38
CA ARG A 611 25.57 -19.01 21.41
C ARG A 611 26.94 -19.69 21.20
N GLN A 612 27.28 -20.01 19.96
CA GLN A 612 28.46 -20.83 19.64
C GLN A 612 29.66 -20.01 19.16
N GLU A 613 29.43 -18.84 18.55
CA GLU A 613 30.52 -18.01 18.01
C GLU A 613 30.63 -16.65 18.73
N GLY A 614 29.72 -16.33 19.67
CA GLY A 614 29.73 -15.07 20.42
C GLY A 614 29.38 -13.85 19.57
N LEU A 615 28.72 -14.04 18.42
CA LEU A 615 28.40 -12.96 17.46
C LEU A 615 26.99 -12.44 17.73
N LEU A 616 26.88 -11.19 18.21
CA LEU A 616 25.61 -10.56 18.60
C LEU A 616 24.84 -9.98 17.39
N VAL A 617 24.30 -10.87 16.57
CA VAL A 617 23.74 -10.54 15.25
C VAL A 617 22.22 -10.61 15.15
N GLY A 618 21.64 -9.94 14.15
CA GLY A 618 20.22 -9.94 13.83
C GLY A 618 19.73 -11.15 13.02
N GLY A 619 18.45 -11.11 12.60
CA GLY A 619 17.79 -12.22 11.89
C GLY A 619 18.33 -12.49 10.48
N SER A 620 18.59 -11.45 9.70
CA SER A 620 19.13 -11.58 8.33
C SER A 620 20.55 -12.17 8.29
N SER A 621 21.33 -11.98 9.37
CA SER A 621 22.62 -12.64 9.54
C SER A 621 22.49 -14.16 9.64
N GLY A 622 21.44 -14.64 10.30
CA GLY A 622 21.11 -16.06 10.37
C GLY A 622 20.67 -16.61 9.02
N ALA A 623 19.84 -15.88 8.27
CA ALA A 623 19.46 -16.24 6.90
C ALA A 623 20.69 -16.41 5.99
N ASN A 624 21.61 -15.43 6.01
CA ASN A 624 22.84 -15.51 5.22
C ASN A 624 23.72 -16.70 5.62
N MET A 625 23.79 -17.00 6.92
CA MET A 625 24.56 -18.14 7.41
C MET A 625 23.92 -19.48 7.06
N VAL A 626 22.58 -19.60 7.09
CA VAL A 626 21.86 -20.79 6.59
C VAL A 626 22.19 -21.01 5.12
N ALA A 627 22.06 -19.98 4.29
CA ALA A 627 22.39 -20.06 2.88
C ALA A 627 23.86 -20.41 2.65
N ALA A 628 24.78 -19.87 3.46
CA ALA A 628 26.19 -20.21 3.39
C ALA A 628 26.46 -21.68 3.73
N MET A 629 25.81 -22.25 4.74
CA MET A 629 25.97 -23.68 5.07
C MET A 629 25.45 -24.60 3.97
N ASP A 630 24.48 -24.17 3.16
CA ASP A 630 24.08 -24.92 1.97
C ASP A 630 25.05 -24.71 0.80
N ALA A 631 25.39 -23.46 0.50
CA ALA A 631 26.26 -23.11 -0.62
C ALA A 631 27.68 -23.68 -0.47
N CYS A 632 28.24 -23.66 0.73
CA CYS A 632 29.61 -24.10 0.99
C CYS A 632 29.84 -25.60 0.75
N LYS A 633 28.78 -26.42 0.61
CA LYS A 633 28.91 -27.86 0.34
C LYS A 633 29.66 -28.16 -0.96
N CYS A 634 29.66 -27.23 -1.92
CA CYS A 634 30.42 -27.39 -3.17
C CYS A 634 31.90 -26.95 -3.06
N LEU A 635 32.31 -26.33 -1.95
CA LEU A 635 33.67 -25.88 -1.72
C LEU A 635 34.51 -26.95 -1.03
N LYS A 636 35.81 -26.94 -1.32
CA LYS A 636 36.81 -27.89 -0.79
C LYS A 636 37.66 -27.26 0.32
N ALA A 637 38.37 -28.09 1.06
CA ALA A 637 39.38 -27.62 2.01
C ALA A 637 40.42 -26.72 1.31
N GLY A 638 40.77 -25.61 1.96
CA GLY A 638 41.68 -24.58 1.41
C GLY A 638 40.98 -23.46 0.63
N GLN A 639 39.70 -23.62 0.27
CA GLN A 639 38.88 -22.55 -0.28
C GLN A 639 38.24 -21.70 0.83
N ARG A 640 37.79 -20.49 0.49
CA ARG A 640 37.25 -19.50 1.42
C ARG A 640 35.88 -18.98 1.00
N CYS A 641 34.93 -19.03 1.94
CA CYS A 641 33.63 -18.38 1.84
C CYS A 641 33.56 -17.18 2.80
N VAL A 642 33.05 -16.04 2.33
CA VAL A 642 32.78 -14.85 3.13
C VAL A 642 31.27 -14.61 3.23
N VAL A 643 30.74 -14.46 4.43
CA VAL A 643 29.30 -14.25 4.69
C VAL A 643 29.10 -12.87 5.31
N ILE A 644 28.17 -12.09 4.79
CA ILE A 644 27.85 -10.76 5.33
C ILE A 644 26.88 -10.90 6.51
N LEU A 645 27.19 -10.30 7.67
CA LEU A 645 26.30 -10.24 8.84
C LEU A 645 25.78 -8.80 9.01
N PRO A 646 24.56 -8.48 8.53
CA PRO A 646 24.16 -7.09 8.27
C PRO A 646 23.98 -6.20 9.50
N ASP A 647 23.38 -6.71 10.59
CA ASP A 647 23.02 -5.91 11.76
C ASP A 647 23.01 -6.72 13.07
N GLY A 648 22.84 -6.02 14.20
CA GLY A 648 23.02 -6.57 15.54
C GLY A 648 21.71 -6.92 16.27
N VAL A 649 21.83 -7.60 17.41
CA VAL A 649 20.68 -8.01 18.26
C VAL A 649 19.82 -6.87 18.79
N ARG A 650 20.37 -5.64 18.88
CA ARG A 650 19.68 -4.46 19.44
C ARG A 650 18.28 -4.27 18.87
N ASN A 651 18.11 -4.49 17.58
CA ASN A 651 16.85 -4.26 16.88
C ASN A 651 15.76 -5.32 17.20
N TYR A 652 16.13 -6.39 17.91
CA TYR A 652 15.34 -7.62 18.02
C TYR A 652 15.23 -8.16 19.45
N MET A 653 15.50 -7.31 20.46
CA MET A 653 15.57 -7.70 21.87
C MET A 653 14.28 -8.39 22.35
N THR A 654 13.13 -7.90 21.89
CA THR A 654 11.81 -8.44 22.22
C THR A 654 11.26 -9.45 21.20
N LYS A 655 12.01 -9.74 20.13
CA LYS A 655 11.65 -10.69 19.08
C LYS A 655 12.41 -12.01 19.22
N PHE A 656 13.17 -12.43 18.21
CA PHE A 656 13.81 -13.75 18.16
C PHE A 656 14.79 -14.04 19.31
N LEU A 657 15.28 -12.99 19.99
CA LEU A 657 16.12 -13.14 21.17
C LEU A 657 15.33 -13.69 22.38
N SER A 658 14.02 -13.40 22.44
CA SER A 658 13.11 -13.90 23.47
C SER A 658 12.68 -15.33 23.17
N ASP A 659 12.97 -16.24 24.11
CA ASP A 659 12.53 -17.65 24.05
C ASP A 659 11.02 -17.76 23.87
N ALA A 660 10.29 -16.98 24.66
CA ALA A 660 8.84 -16.91 24.63
C ALA A 660 8.32 -16.52 23.23
N TRP A 661 9.02 -15.62 22.52
CA TRP A 661 8.58 -15.15 21.19
C TRP A 661 8.84 -16.24 20.16
N MET A 662 9.99 -16.91 20.26
CA MET A 662 10.33 -18.03 19.40
C MET A 662 9.37 -19.21 19.56
N ILE A 663 8.92 -19.49 20.79
CA ILE A 663 7.92 -20.54 21.06
C ILE A 663 6.56 -20.14 20.50
N GLU A 664 6.11 -18.91 20.77
CA GLU A 664 4.84 -18.37 20.28
C GLU A 664 4.72 -18.47 18.74
N ARG A 665 5.81 -18.21 18.02
CA ARG A 665 5.85 -18.29 16.55
C ARG A 665 6.07 -19.71 16.02
N GLY A 666 6.17 -20.73 16.88
CA GLY A 666 6.44 -22.11 16.47
C GLY A 666 7.86 -22.33 15.94
N PHE A 667 8.77 -21.39 16.22
CA PHE A 667 10.17 -21.46 15.83
C PHE A 667 11.04 -22.17 16.88
N MET A 668 10.52 -22.45 18.07
CA MET A 668 11.24 -23.18 19.11
C MET A 668 10.25 -24.01 19.95
N GLU A 669 10.69 -25.18 20.39
CA GLU A 669 9.90 -25.98 21.32
C GLU A 669 10.13 -25.51 22.76
N PRO A 670 9.11 -25.57 23.63
CA PRO A 670 9.29 -25.29 25.06
C PRO A 670 10.29 -26.27 25.68
N ASP A 671 11.19 -25.76 26.53
CA ASP A 671 12.14 -26.61 27.25
C ASP A 671 11.38 -27.55 28.21
N SER A 672 11.55 -28.86 27.99
CA SER A 672 10.91 -29.92 28.80
C SER A 672 11.72 -30.27 30.05
N THR A 673 12.94 -29.76 30.19
CA THR A 673 13.88 -30.12 31.27
C THR A 673 13.86 -29.17 32.48
N ARG A 674 13.23 -28.00 32.35
CA ARG A 674 12.96 -27.09 33.47
C ARG A 674 11.87 -27.69 34.37
N GLU A 675 12.02 -27.60 35.70
CA GLU A 675 10.92 -27.86 36.64
C GLU A 675 9.77 -26.89 36.30
N LYS A 676 8.75 -27.42 35.62
CA LYS A 676 7.55 -26.69 35.25
C LYS A 676 6.74 -26.44 36.52
N THR A 677 6.35 -25.19 36.76
CA THR A 677 5.38 -24.92 37.81
C THR A 677 4.04 -25.56 37.46
N TRP A 678 3.22 -25.92 38.46
CA TRP A 678 2.07 -26.81 38.30
C TRP A 678 1.03 -26.36 37.25
N TRP A 679 0.95 -25.06 36.97
CA TRP A 679 -0.02 -24.46 36.05
C TRP A 679 0.49 -24.34 34.60
N GLU A 680 1.79 -24.53 34.36
CA GLU A 680 2.43 -24.23 33.08
C GLU A 680 1.94 -25.08 31.90
N THR A 681 1.46 -26.28 32.20
CA THR A 681 0.92 -27.25 31.24
C THR A 681 -0.60 -27.25 31.16
N ASP A 682 -1.29 -26.53 32.05
CA ASP A 682 -2.73 -26.37 31.95
C ASP A 682 -3.08 -25.59 30.68
N SER A 683 -4.29 -25.78 30.16
CA SER A 683 -4.74 -25.10 28.95
C SER A 683 -5.59 -23.88 29.28
N VAL A 684 -5.67 -22.94 28.32
CA VAL A 684 -6.54 -21.75 28.39
C VAL A 684 -7.98 -22.12 28.76
N GLY A 685 -8.50 -23.26 28.29
CA GLY A 685 -9.85 -23.72 28.61
C GLY A 685 -10.12 -24.03 30.08
N GLN A 686 -9.08 -24.12 30.92
CA GLN A 686 -9.22 -24.28 32.37
C GLN A 686 -9.44 -22.94 33.11
N LEU A 687 -9.21 -21.82 32.42
CA LEU A 687 -9.55 -20.50 32.94
C LEU A 687 -11.06 -20.28 32.90
N LYS A 688 -11.58 -19.53 33.88
CA LYS A 688 -13.00 -19.14 33.88
C LYS A 688 -13.24 -18.04 32.86
N LEU A 689 -13.46 -18.42 31.61
CA LEU A 689 -13.77 -17.49 30.52
C LEU A 689 -15.22 -17.00 30.60
N SER A 690 -15.42 -15.72 30.31
CA SER A 690 -16.74 -15.13 30.12
C SER A 690 -16.80 -14.55 28.71
N ALA A 691 -17.89 -14.82 27.99
CA ALA A 691 -18.09 -14.27 26.66
C ALA A 691 -18.04 -12.73 26.72
N PRO A 692 -17.12 -12.08 26.00
CA PRO A 692 -16.98 -10.65 26.09
C PRO A 692 -18.14 -9.94 25.38
N LEU A 693 -18.48 -8.76 25.88
CA LEU A 693 -19.29 -7.82 25.12
C LEU A 693 -18.49 -7.37 23.89
N THR A 694 -19.13 -7.25 22.73
CA THR A 694 -18.52 -6.73 21.50
C THR A 694 -19.22 -5.45 21.05
N ILE A 695 -18.55 -4.66 20.21
CA ILE A 695 -19.11 -3.43 19.59
C ILE A 695 -18.95 -3.47 18.08
N ALA A 696 -19.78 -2.70 17.38
CA ALA A 696 -19.73 -2.59 15.93
C ALA A 696 -18.71 -1.52 15.47
N PRO A 697 -18.07 -1.68 14.29
CA PRO A 697 -17.01 -0.79 13.81
C PRO A 697 -17.49 0.62 13.40
N ASP A 698 -18.77 0.79 13.12
CA ASP A 698 -19.43 2.06 12.77
C ASP A 698 -19.85 2.90 13.99
N MET A 699 -19.80 2.34 15.20
CA MET A 699 -20.04 3.09 16.43
C MET A 699 -19.04 4.23 16.61
N THR A 700 -19.43 5.29 17.32
CA THR A 700 -18.53 6.40 17.64
C THR A 700 -17.65 6.08 18.86
N CYS A 701 -16.48 6.73 18.93
CA CYS A 701 -15.60 6.63 20.09
C CYS A 701 -16.29 7.05 21.39
N GLN A 702 -17.16 8.06 21.35
CA GLN A 702 -17.94 8.48 22.52
C GLN A 702 -18.84 7.35 23.04
N GLU A 703 -19.64 6.74 22.18
CA GLU A 703 -20.54 5.63 22.55
C GLU A 703 -19.76 4.43 23.09
N ALA A 704 -18.64 4.10 22.43
CA ALA A 704 -17.78 3.01 22.87
C ALA A 704 -17.20 3.27 24.28
N VAL A 705 -16.71 4.49 24.56
CA VAL A 705 -16.21 4.87 25.90
C VAL A 705 -17.31 4.79 26.95
N GLU A 706 -18.53 5.22 26.64
CA GLU A 706 -19.67 5.13 27.56
C GLU A 706 -20.02 3.67 27.89
N ILE A 707 -20.04 2.79 26.89
CA ILE A 707 -20.26 1.34 27.08
C ILE A 707 -19.16 0.74 27.95
N MET A 708 -17.90 1.00 27.60
CA MET A 708 -16.72 0.51 28.32
C MET A 708 -16.75 0.95 29.79
N ARG A 709 -17.07 2.22 30.07
CA ARG A 709 -17.17 2.76 31.43
C ARG A 709 -18.33 2.14 32.22
N ASN A 710 -19.51 2.03 31.60
CA ASN A 710 -20.71 1.51 32.28
C ASN A 710 -20.61 0.02 32.59
N LYS A 711 -19.87 -0.73 31.76
CA LYS A 711 -19.67 -2.17 31.92
C LYS A 711 -18.36 -2.53 32.64
N GLY A 712 -17.50 -1.54 32.91
CA GLY A 712 -16.24 -1.74 33.62
C GLY A 712 -15.19 -2.48 32.78
N PHE A 713 -15.17 -2.28 31.47
CA PHE A 713 -14.19 -2.88 30.57
C PHE A 713 -13.15 -1.84 30.12
N ASP A 714 -11.87 -2.16 30.26
CA ASP A 714 -10.79 -1.31 29.71
C ASP A 714 -10.55 -1.56 28.21
N GLN A 715 -11.08 -2.66 27.70
CA GLN A 715 -10.89 -3.13 26.33
C GLN A 715 -12.12 -3.88 25.84
N ILE A 716 -12.45 -3.74 24.56
CA ILE A 716 -13.65 -4.31 23.96
C ILE A 716 -13.41 -4.76 22.50
N PRO A 717 -13.70 -6.01 22.12
CA PRO A 717 -13.52 -6.49 20.76
C PRO A 717 -14.52 -5.83 19.81
N VAL A 718 -14.03 -5.48 18.62
CA VAL A 718 -14.80 -4.91 17.53
C VAL A 718 -15.14 -6.02 16.55
N MET A 719 -16.44 -6.22 16.32
CA MET A 719 -16.97 -7.27 15.48
C MET A 719 -17.74 -6.63 14.32
N ASP A 720 -17.34 -7.00 13.10
CA ASP A 720 -18.07 -6.68 11.89
C ASP A 720 -18.80 -7.95 11.44
N GLU A 721 -20.13 -7.90 11.45
CA GLU A 721 -20.99 -9.07 11.27
C GLU A 721 -20.63 -10.25 12.18
N LYS A 722 -19.93 -11.26 11.65
CA LYS A 722 -19.50 -12.49 12.34
C LYS A 722 -17.98 -12.58 12.54
N LYS A 723 -17.22 -11.54 12.18
CA LYS A 723 -15.76 -11.57 12.22
C LYS A 723 -15.22 -10.50 13.16
N VAL A 724 -14.22 -10.87 13.95
CA VAL A 724 -13.48 -9.89 14.75
C VAL A 724 -12.54 -9.12 13.85
N VAL A 725 -12.80 -7.82 13.69
CA VAL A 725 -12.04 -6.90 12.84
C VAL A 725 -11.03 -6.07 13.63
N GLY A 726 -11.17 -6.00 14.95
CA GLY A 726 -10.23 -5.28 15.79
C GLY A 726 -10.55 -5.34 17.27
N ILE A 727 -9.81 -4.58 18.05
CA ILE A 727 -10.07 -4.34 19.46
C ILE A 727 -9.84 -2.87 19.79
N LEU A 728 -10.71 -2.35 20.63
CA LEU A 728 -10.66 -0.98 21.10
C LEU A 728 -10.24 -0.97 22.58
N SER A 729 -9.32 -0.08 22.96
CA SER A 729 -8.91 0.08 24.36
C SER A 729 -9.08 1.52 24.83
N LEU A 730 -9.44 1.72 26.11
CA LEU A 730 -9.56 3.06 26.69
C LEU A 730 -8.24 3.82 26.59
N GLY A 731 -7.10 3.14 26.85
CA GLY A 731 -5.77 3.74 26.71
C GLY A 731 -5.47 4.20 25.28
N GLY A 732 -5.85 3.41 24.26
CA GLY A 732 -5.66 3.75 22.85
C GLY A 732 -6.49 4.98 22.44
N ILE A 733 -7.75 5.03 22.88
CA ILE A 733 -8.62 6.20 22.65
C ILE A 733 -8.06 7.44 23.34
N VAL A 734 -7.66 7.33 24.62
CA VAL A 734 -7.10 8.45 25.38
C VAL A 734 -5.82 8.97 24.73
N SER A 735 -4.93 8.07 24.31
CA SER A 735 -3.70 8.44 23.61
C SER A 735 -4.01 9.27 22.35
N LYS A 736 -4.91 8.78 21.48
CA LYS A 736 -5.25 9.45 20.22
C LYS A 736 -6.05 10.75 20.41
N LEU A 737 -6.95 10.80 21.39
CA LEU A 737 -7.68 12.03 21.77
C LEU A 737 -6.72 13.09 22.32
N SER A 738 -5.78 12.69 23.18
CA SER A 738 -4.82 13.60 23.82
C SER A 738 -3.83 14.23 22.83
N SER A 739 -3.53 13.53 21.73
CA SER A 739 -2.69 14.02 20.64
C SER A 739 -3.48 14.68 19.50
N THR A 740 -4.77 15.01 19.71
CA THR A 740 -5.68 15.62 18.72
C THR A 740 -5.77 14.87 17.38
N GLN A 741 -5.50 13.56 17.37
CA GLN A 741 -5.56 12.74 16.15
C GLN A 741 -6.98 12.29 15.81
N ILE A 742 -7.89 12.30 16.79
CA ILE A 742 -9.29 11.88 16.64
C ILE A 742 -10.22 12.84 17.40
N GLU A 743 -11.49 12.86 17.00
CA GLU A 743 -12.56 13.61 17.66
C GLU A 743 -13.54 12.66 18.36
N LYS A 744 -14.44 13.20 19.20
CA LYS A 744 -15.43 12.40 19.94
C LYS A 744 -16.34 11.56 19.02
N LYS A 745 -16.62 12.08 17.82
CA LYS A 745 -17.48 11.46 16.81
C LYS A 745 -16.73 10.57 15.81
N THR A 746 -15.40 10.45 15.93
CA THR A 746 -14.62 9.53 15.09
C THR A 746 -15.12 8.10 15.29
N GLN A 747 -15.22 7.34 14.20
CA GLN A 747 -15.72 5.96 14.25
C GLN A 747 -14.69 5.02 14.86
N VAL A 748 -15.17 3.95 15.51
CA VAL A 748 -14.34 2.94 16.15
C VAL A 748 -13.39 2.27 15.14
N ARG A 749 -13.82 2.05 13.89
CA ARG A 749 -12.98 1.46 12.82
C ARG A 749 -11.68 2.22 12.56
N ASP A 750 -11.68 3.54 12.75
CA ASP A 750 -10.51 4.40 12.50
C ASP A 750 -9.54 4.39 13.69
N VAL A 751 -9.99 3.86 14.83
CA VAL A 751 -9.28 3.95 16.11
C VAL A 751 -8.81 2.59 16.60
N MET A 752 -9.54 1.52 16.29
CA MET A 752 -9.29 0.16 16.73
C MET A 752 -7.91 -0.37 16.30
N TYR A 753 -7.37 -1.29 17.10
CA TYR A 753 -6.22 -2.09 16.72
C TYR A 753 -6.71 -3.28 15.89
N SER A 754 -6.31 -3.34 14.62
CA SER A 754 -6.61 -4.46 13.72
C SER A 754 -5.73 -5.69 13.95
N HIS A 755 -4.59 -5.50 14.62
CA HIS A 755 -3.63 -6.55 14.95
C HIS A 755 -3.75 -6.90 16.43
N PHE A 756 -4.16 -8.13 16.72
CA PHE A 756 -4.31 -8.65 18.08
C PHE A 756 -4.03 -10.15 18.09
N LYS A 757 -3.64 -10.67 19.25
CA LYS A 757 -3.30 -12.09 19.42
C LYS A 757 -4.54 -12.89 19.77
N LYS A 758 -4.67 -14.03 19.09
CA LYS A 758 -5.69 -15.04 19.34
C LYS A 758 -5.03 -16.32 19.85
N VAL A 759 -5.66 -16.96 20.82
CA VAL A 759 -5.33 -18.32 21.29
C VAL A 759 -6.57 -19.20 21.22
N THR A 760 -6.33 -20.50 21.23
CA THR A 760 -7.40 -21.50 21.30
C THR A 760 -7.57 -21.98 22.74
N MET A 761 -8.64 -22.72 23.01
CA MET A 761 -8.87 -23.32 24.32
C MET A 761 -7.78 -24.32 24.73
N ASP A 762 -7.08 -24.90 23.75
CA ASP A 762 -6.03 -25.91 23.96
C ASP A 762 -4.63 -25.29 24.15
N THR A 763 -4.49 -23.98 23.96
CA THR A 763 -3.22 -23.29 24.10
C THR A 763 -2.71 -23.40 25.56
N PRO A 764 -1.46 -23.83 25.79
CA PRO A 764 -0.90 -23.92 27.14
C PRO A 764 -0.82 -22.56 27.86
N LEU A 765 -1.03 -22.54 29.18
CA LEU A 765 -0.96 -21.32 29.99
C LEU A 765 0.43 -20.68 30.00
N THR A 766 1.50 -21.46 29.77
CA THR A 766 2.87 -20.92 29.54
C THR A 766 2.96 -20.01 28.33
N VAL A 767 2.31 -20.42 27.23
CA VAL A 767 2.23 -19.64 25.99
C VAL A 767 1.38 -18.40 26.23
N LEU A 768 0.24 -18.54 26.93
CA LEU A 768 -0.58 -17.40 27.33
C LEU A 768 0.19 -16.40 28.20
N SER A 769 0.90 -16.86 29.24
CA SER A 769 1.71 -16.01 30.12
C SER A 769 2.75 -15.23 29.34
N SER A 770 3.43 -15.92 28.42
CA SER A 770 4.44 -15.34 27.52
C SER A 770 3.87 -14.27 26.59
N MET A 771 2.67 -14.49 26.05
CA MET A 771 1.95 -13.49 25.26
C MET A 771 1.56 -12.30 26.15
N LEU A 772 1.00 -12.54 27.34
CA LEU A 772 0.60 -11.50 28.28
C LEU A 772 1.78 -10.68 28.84
N ASP A 773 3.02 -11.16 28.75
CA ASP A 773 4.21 -10.39 29.08
C ASP A 773 4.43 -9.20 28.11
N ARG A 774 3.94 -9.32 26.88
CA ARG A 774 4.09 -8.30 25.82
C ARG A 774 2.77 -7.61 25.47
N ASP A 775 1.69 -8.37 25.49
CA ASP A 775 0.34 -7.93 25.15
C ASP A 775 -0.47 -7.70 26.42
N HIS A 776 -1.25 -6.63 26.45
CA HIS A 776 -2.09 -6.33 27.62
C HIS A 776 -3.25 -7.32 27.78
N PHE A 777 -3.61 -8.01 26.70
CA PHE A 777 -4.68 -8.99 26.63
C PHE A 777 -4.44 -9.98 25.50
N VAL A 778 -5.15 -11.10 25.55
CA VAL A 778 -5.20 -12.10 24.49
C VAL A 778 -6.65 -12.52 24.27
N LEU A 779 -7.10 -12.57 23.01
CA LEU A 779 -8.44 -13.07 22.69
C LEU A 779 -8.44 -14.59 22.61
N VAL A 780 -9.46 -15.22 23.19
CA VAL A 780 -9.69 -16.65 23.03
C VAL A 780 -10.76 -16.84 21.96
N ALA A 781 -10.38 -17.47 20.86
CA ALA A 781 -11.27 -17.76 19.74
C ALA A 781 -11.50 -19.27 19.63
N GLN A 782 -12.72 -19.65 19.27
CA GLN A 782 -13.08 -21.03 18.99
C GLN A 782 -13.77 -21.10 17.62
N GLU A 783 -13.29 -21.98 16.75
CA GLU A 783 -14.00 -22.31 15.52
C GLU A 783 -15.23 -23.16 15.85
N GLN A 784 -16.40 -22.70 15.41
CA GLN A 784 -17.64 -23.48 15.43
C GLN A 784 -18.07 -23.76 13.99
N VAL A 785 -18.40 -25.01 13.69
CA VAL A 785 -18.95 -25.37 12.38
C VAL A 785 -20.47 -25.26 12.47
N HIS A 786 -21.03 -24.24 11.84
CA HIS A 786 -22.46 -24.03 11.73
C HIS A 786 -22.99 -24.76 10.48
N VAL A 787 -23.71 -25.87 10.69
CA VAL A 787 -24.38 -26.58 9.59
C VAL A 787 -25.83 -26.11 9.53
N SER A 788 -26.19 -25.41 8.46
CA SER A 788 -27.57 -24.97 8.21
C SER A 788 -28.22 -25.84 7.12
N SER A 789 -29.55 -25.76 7.00
CA SER A 789 -30.29 -26.44 5.92
C SER A 789 -29.89 -25.96 4.52
N GLN A 790 -29.30 -24.76 4.41
CA GLN A 790 -28.81 -24.17 3.17
C GLN A 790 -27.32 -24.51 2.89
N HIS A 791 -26.52 -24.82 3.92
CA HIS A 791 -25.08 -25.10 3.80
C HIS A 791 -24.72 -26.44 4.45
N LYS A 792 -24.96 -27.54 3.71
CA LYS A 792 -24.71 -28.92 4.19
C LYS A 792 -23.24 -29.23 4.50
N GLN A 793 -22.28 -28.46 3.98
CA GLN A 793 -20.85 -28.64 4.25
C GLN A 793 -20.36 -27.97 5.54
N GLY A 794 -21.22 -27.22 6.24
CA GLY A 794 -20.85 -26.55 7.48
C GLY A 794 -20.02 -25.29 7.22
N GLU A 795 -20.53 -24.15 7.63
CA GLU A 795 -19.82 -22.88 7.59
C GLU A 795 -18.99 -22.73 8.86
N LYS A 796 -17.68 -22.46 8.74
CA LYS A 796 -16.82 -22.21 9.89
C LYS A 796 -17.03 -20.78 10.39
N GLU A 797 -17.61 -20.65 11.58
CA GLU A 797 -17.83 -19.38 12.27
C GLU A 797 -16.83 -19.23 13.42
N GLU A 798 -16.18 -18.08 13.52
CA GLU A 798 -15.21 -17.79 14.57
C GLU A 798 -15.91 -17.10 15.74
N LYS A 799 -16.00 -17.79 16.89
CA LYS A 799 -16.65 -17.25 18.09
C LYS A 799 -15.61 -16.86 19.14
N ILE A 800 -15.66 -15.62 19.61
CA ILE A 800 -14.86 -15.21 20.76
C ILE A 800 -15.50 -15.71 22.04
N VAL A 801 -14.73 -16.49 22.80
CA VAL A 801 -15.18 -17.12 24.04
C VAL A 801 -14.62 -16.44 25.28
N GLY A 802 -13.61 -15.58 25.15
CA GLY A 802 -13.06 -14.81 26.26
C GLY A 802 -12.02 -13.77 25.86
N ILE A 803 -11.77 -12.82 26.74
CA ILE A 803 -10.60 -11.94 26.74
C ILE A 803 -9.82 -12.26 28.00
N LEU A 804 -8.53 -12.55 27.85
CA LEU A 804 -7.66 -12.89 28.97
C LEU A 804 -6.67 -11.77 29.22
N THR A 805 -6.47 -11.46 30.49
CA THR A 805 -5.50 -10.49 30.98
C THR A 805 -4.55 -11.17 31.97
N ARG A 806 -3.48 -10.47 32.38
CA ARG A 806 -2.60 -10.96 33.47
C ARG A 806 -3.36 -11.25 34.75
N ILE A 807 -4.42 -10.49 35.04
CA ILE A 807 -5.22 -10.67 36.26
C ILE A 807 -5.90 -12.03 36.25
N ASP A 808 -6.39 -12.49 35.11
CA ASP A 808 -7.04 -13.80 34.98
C ASP A 808 -6.06 -14.94 35.24
N LEU A 809 -4.85 -14.84 34.69
CA LEU A 809 -3.79 -15.81 34.93
C LEU A 809 -3.32 -15.80 36.39
N VAL A 810 -3.09 -14.63 36.99
CA VAL A 810 -2.73 -14.50 38.41
C VAL A 810 -3.83 -15.06 39.31
N ASN A 811 -5.10 -14.79 39.00
CA ASN A 811 -6.24 -15.33 39.75
C ASN A 811 -6.31 -16.85 39.68
N TYR A 812 -5.98 -17.44 38.53
CA TYR A 812 -5.91 -18.89 38.36
C TYR A 812 -4.79 -19.50 39.21
N ILE A 813 -3.58 -18.93 39.11
CA ILE A 813 -2.39 -19.40 39.82
C ILE A 813 -2.57 -19.27 41.34
N THR A 814 -3.11 -18.15 41.82
CA THR A 814 -3.30 -17.91 43.26
C THR A 814 -4.42 -18.75 43.88
N LYS A 815 -5.41 -19.17 43.09
CA LYS A 815 -6.50 -20.05 43.56
C LYS A 815 -6.15 -21.55 43.52
N GLY A 816 -4.98 -21.92 42.99
CA GLY A 816 -4.46 -23.29 43.05
C GLY A 816 -5.07 -24.28 42.05
N GLY A 817 -5.72 -23.81 40.98
CA GLY A 817 -6.35 -24.67 39.97
C GLY A 817 -7.54 -25.45 40.51
N SER A 818 -8.47 -25.85 39.64
CA SER A 818 -9.68 -26.61 39.98
C SER A 818 -9.40 -28.09 40.33
N SER A 819 -8.22 -28.41 40.87
CA SER A 819 -7.84 -29.75 41.33
C SER A 819 -7.11 -29.68 42.66
N GLN A 820 -7.87 -29.61 43.76
CA GLN A 820 -7.49 -30.29 45.00
C GLN A 820 -7.41 -31.80 44.68
N LYS A 821 -6.25 -32.27 44.22
CA LYS A 821 -5.90 -33.68 44.38
C LYS A 821 -5.67 -33.89 45.87
N SER A 822 -6.61 -34.60 46.48
CA SER A 822 -6.54 -35.20 47.81
C SER A 822 -5.12 -35.54 48.22
N LEU A 823 -4.56 -34.77 49.16
CA LEU A 823 -3.40 -35.20 49.92
C LEU A 823 -3.83 -36.43 50.72
N ASN A 824 -3.37 -37.61 50.30
CA ASN A 824 -3.52 -38.82 51.09
C ASN A 824 -2.80 -38.64 52.43
N VAL A 825 -3.59 -38.82 53.47
CA VAL A 825 -3.21 -38.97 54.86
C VAL A 825 -2.13 -40.05 54.97
N TYR A 826 -0.92 -39.66 55.35
CA TYR A 826 -0.01 -40.56 56.07
C TYR A 826 -0.11 -40.22 57.56
N THR A 827 -0.77 -41.12 58.29
CA THR A 827 -0.82 -41.17 59.74
C THR A 827 0.56 -41.37 60.34
N ALA A 828 0.88 -40.50 61.30
CA ALA A 828 1.55 -40.73 62.58
C ALA A 828 2.59 -41.87 62.68
N GLY A 829 3.85 -41.47 62.84
CA GLY A 829 4.89 -42.21 63.55
C GLY A 829 5.55 -41.29 64.58
N SER A 830 5.30 -41.58 65.85
CA SER A 830 5.79 -40.91 67.06
C SER A 830 7.32 -40.96 67.24
N GLY A 831 7.91 -39.91 67.83
CA GLY A 831 9.24 -39.98 68.45
C GLY A 831 9.84 -38.61 68.76
N VAL A 832 9.83 -38.23 70.03
CA VAL A 832 10.41 -37.01 70.61
C VAL A 832 11.89 -37.21 70.87
N ASP A 833 12.72 -36.22 70.52
CA ASP A 833 13.97 -35.76 71.17
C ASP A 833 14.63 -34.75 70.19
N GLY A 834 15.16 -33.57 70.52
CA GLY A 834 15.64 -33.01 71.77
C GLY A 834 17.01 -32.35 71.51
N GLY A 835 17.07 -31.03 71.30
CA GLY A 835 18.30 -30.23 71.42
C GLY A 835 18.97 -29.70 70.13
N PRO A 836 19.96 -28.78 70.24
CA PRO A 836 19.71 -27.37 69.95
C PRO A 836 20.55 -26.78 68.79
N THR A 837 20.04 -25.69 68.24
CA THR A 837 20.71 -24.78 67.29
C THR A 837 21.94 -24.10 67.90
N PRO A 838 23.06 -23.99 67.14
CA PRO A 838 24.05 -22.93 67.36
C PRO A 838 24.16 -21.97 66.15
N PRO A 839 24.77 -20.78 66.35
CA PRO A 839 24.42 -19.56 65.64
C PRO A 839 25.32 -19.24 64.44
N ARG A 840 24.80 -18.38 63.55
CA ARG A 840 25.58 -17.62 62.57
C ARG A 840 26.59 -16.72 63.30
N ARG A 841 27.89 -16.92 63.05
CA ARG A 841 28.94 -15.93 63.28
C ARG A 841 29.34 -15.31 61.94
N GLY A 842 29.25 -13.99 61.85
CA GLY A 842 30.13 -13.22 60.96
C GLY A 842 31.53 -13.13 61.55
N ILE A 843 32.50 -12.73 60.74
CA ILE A 843 33.68 -11.93 61.13
C ILE A 843 34.33 -11.36 59.85
N TRP A 844 34.65 -10.08 59.96
CA TRP A 844 35.49 -9.24 59.12
C TRP A 844 36.94 -9.74 59.00
N GLY A 845 37.66 -9.29 57.97
CA GLY A 845 39.12 -9.23 58.05
C GLY A 845 39.82 -9.02 56.71
N GLY A 846 40.09 -7.76 56.36
CA GLY A 846 41.23 -7.44 55.48
C GLY A 846 42.57 -7.69 56.21
N PRO A 847 43.70 -7.55 55.51
CA PRO A 847 44.51 -6.36 55.79
C PRO A 847 45.13 -5.68 54.57
N ARG A 848 45.53 -4.43 54.84
CA ARG A 848 46.15 -3.39 54.02
C ARG A 848 47.66 -3.58 53.82
N GLY A 849 48.20 -2.83 52.85
CA GLY A 849 49.51 -2.15 52.91
C GLY A 849 50.29 -2.26 51.60
N GLU A 850 50.93 -1.25 51.02
CA GLU A 850 51.10 0.19 51.32
C GLU A 850 51.88 0.85 50.14
N ALA A 851 51.66 2.17 49.91
CA ALA A 851 52.51 3.26 49.34
C ALA A 851 53.42 3.02 48.10
N GLU A 852 53.66 3.94 47.14
CA GLU A 852 54.00 5.39 47.15
C GLU A 852 53.62 6.04 45.79
N LYS A 853 52.95 7.21 45.72
CA LYS A 853 53.44 8.62 45.60
C LYS A 853 54.34 8.98 44.39
N SER A 854 53.81 9.82 43.48
CA SER A 854 54.36 11.13 43.04
C SER A 854 53.57 11.66 41.81
N THR A 855 52.63 12.61 41.91
CA THR A 855 52.75 14.10 41.89
C THR A 855 52.95 14.80 40.53
N PHE A 856 51.94 15.62 40.21
CA PHE A 856 51.92 16.98 39.63
C PHE A 856 52.13 17.25 38.13
N GLY A 857 51.21 18.06 37.59
CA GLY A 857 51.44 18.90 36.42
C GLY A 857 50.18 19.33 35.67
N ALA A 858 49.41 20.29 36.22
CA ALA A 858 48.42 21.05 35.47
C ALA A 858 49.09 22.27 34.81
N VAL A 859 48.73 22.60 33.55
CA VAL A 859 48.87 23.95 33.00
C VAL A 859 47.70 24.23 32.03
N ASP A 860 47.10 25.40 32.25
CA ASP A 860 46.03 26.10 31.53
C ASP A 860 46.38 26.58 30.10
N LYS A 861 45.30 26.87 29.32
CA LYS A 861 45.19 27.79 28.15
C LYS A 861 46.00 27.41 26.90
N GLU A 862 45.46 27.34 25.68
CA GLU A 862 44.48 28.15 24.94
C GLU A 862 43.51 27.29 24.11
#